data_AF-A0A7L3R0L1-F1
#
_entry.id   AF-A0A7L3R0L1-F1
#
_cell.length_a   1.000
_cell.length_b   1.000
_cell.length_c   1.000
_cell.angle_alpha   90.00
_cell.angle_beta   90.00
_cell.angle_gamma   90.00
#
_symmetry.space_group_name_H-M   'P 1'
#
loop_
_entity.id
_entity.type
_entity.pdbx_description
1 polymer ?
#
loop_
_entity_poly.entity_id
_entity_poly.type
_entity_poly.pdbx_seq_one_letter_code
_entity_poly.pdbx_strand_id
1 'polypeptide(L)'
;YVLFCFTDIETFLLYNKVNRLCLEASIAQSVRTATCNQENESQKFRWITDHQLMSVKLKLCLGVPLKKDQAMITLYPCDQKSELQWWECRNESLLAIRGEDLFFSPGNEEHDNVLLKKELSAKNKWNIYGAMDVLCSQGYEETFTLLGNAFGAPCVFPFRYRQQWWARCTAAGRSDGWLWCATTADYDSDQRYGFCPSREKDSTWTTDLSTNVHYQINLDSALTWHQARKSCQQQNAELLSITDIHEQTYLRALTDGTYTALWIGLNRLDLSSGWEWIGGSPLQYLNWAPGSPSPESGKLCVVLNSETKAKWQNWECDQKLGYICKKRNFTLIPSGELGAVTCPDGWVPYAGHCYKIFRDSKGWEGALTSCQKEGSHLASIQSLEEHSFMVAQLGYKVSSLFPSLEPTDKLWIGLNDRKVQMYFEWSDGSPVTYTKWHLGEPSTTNNRPEDCVLIKGQNGYWADQVCEKEAGYICKRKATSQIAGEKEITAAGCKKGWRRYGTYCYLIGHIPATFSEANTTCEGEEGYLATDSCLCFHLCLHDVFYRYEQAYLSSLVGLRPEKYFWLGLSDVQDQGIFSWANGEAVSFTHWDAGMPGNKPGCVAMRTGTAAGLWDVLDCETKQKYICKQWAKGATVPPIPTTALVPTCPEGWVSNNHRSSCLKHFCRSEIRKKSWFEARDFCRQIGGDLVTINAEEEMLSLIQAMRPNHCTFEAVWLGIFSLNPDEGFAWSDGSPVSILGFH
;
A
#
# COMPACT_ATOMS: atom_id res chain seq x y z
N TYR A 1 -12.51 -15.38 -0.98
CA TYR A 1 -11.38 -15.52 -0.06
C TYR A 1 -11.09 -16.99 0.13
N VAL A 2 -9.94 -17.48 -0.35
CA VAL A 2 -9.41 -18.75 0.13
C VAL A 2 -9.02 -18.50 1.58
N LEU A 3 -9.65 -19.22 2.52
CA LEU A 3 -9.21 -19.25 3.90
C LEU A 3 -7.75 -19.72 3.92
N PHE A 4 -6.81 -18.83 4.23
CA PHE A 4 -5.51 -19.26 4.70
C PHE A 4 -5.68 -19.80 6.13
N CYS A 5 -5.89 -21.10 6.22
CA CYS A 5 -5.52 -21.86 7.41
C CYS A 5 -4.02 -21.63 7.64
N PHE A 6 -3.64 -20.88 8.68
CA PHE A 6 -2.29 -20.99 9.23
C PHE A 6 -2.23 -22.32 9.99
N THR A 7 -1.94 -23.36 9.25
CA THR A 7 -1.24 -24.55 9.71
C THR A 7 0.11 -24.51 8.98
N ASP A 8 1.20 -24.24 9.68
CA ASP A 8 2.57 -24.45 9.17
C ASP A 8 2.98 -23.67 7.88
N ILE A 9 2.54 -22.42 7.69
CA ILE A 9 3.07 -21.57 6.60
C ILE A 9 4.46 -21.04 6.97
N GLU A 10 5.46 -21.90 6.87
CA GLU A 10 6.89 -21.53 6.81
C GLU A 10 7.72 -22.55 6.03
N THR A 11 7.21 -23.79 5.83
CA THR A 11 7.95 -24.85 5.14
C THR A 11 7.31 -25.24 3.82
N PHE A 12 8.14 -25.44 2.79
CA PHE A 12 7.72 -25.81 1.45
C PHE A 12 8.64 -26.87 0.84
N LEU A 13 8.18 -27.50 -0.24
CA LEU A 13 8.95 -28.45 -1.04
C LEU A 13 9.38 -27.78 -2.34
N LEU A 14 10.67 -27.91 -2.67
CA LEU A 14 11.24 -27.43 -3.92
C LEU A 14 10.99 -28.44 -5.05
N TYR A 15 10.17 -28.06 -6.01
CA TYR A 15 9.73 -28.92 -7.12
C TYR A 15 10.32 -28.48 -8.45
N ASN A 16 10.88 -29.45 -9.19
CA ASN A 16 11.33 -29.25 -10.55
C ASN A 16 10.28 -29.75 -11.55
N LYS A 17 9.65 -28.84 -12.31
CA LYS A 17 8.56 -29.17 -13.24
C LYS A 17 9.00 -30.06 -14.40
N VAL A 18 10.25 -29.93 -14.83
CA VAL A 18 10.80 -30.71 -15.96
C VAL A 18 11.02 -32.15 -15.56
N ASN A 19 11.71 -32.39 -14.45
CA ASN A 19 12.00 -33.74 -13.97
C ASN A 19 10.84 -34.37 -13.20
N ARG A 20 9.85 -33.57 -12.76
CA ARG A 20 8.73 -33.97 -11.88
C ARG A 20 9.18 -34.54 -10.53
N LEU A 21 10.29 -34.06 -10.01
CA LEU A 21 10.88 -34.49 -8.74
C LEU A 21 11.00 -33.32 -7.76
N CYS A 22 11.09 -33.63 -6.48
CA CYS A 22 11.31 -32.68 -5.40
C CYS A 22 12.72 -32.80 -4.83
N LEU A 23 13.23 -31.70 -4.30
CA LEU A 23 14.51 -31.67 -3.60
C LEU A 23 14.41 -32.48 -2.29
N GLU A 24 15.42 -33.30 -2.04
CA GLU A 24 15.55 -34.11 -0.83
C GLU A 24 16.94 -33.93 -0.23
N ALA A 25 16.99 -33.59 1.06
CA ALA A 25 18.20 -33.60 1.86
C ALA A 25 18.07 -34.62 3.00
N SER A 26 18.68 -35.79 2.81
CA SER A 26 18.70 -36.85 3.82
C SER A 26 19.96 -36.80 4.70
N ILE A 27 21.09 -36.38 4.13
CA ILE A 27 22.37 -36.17 4.81
C ILE A 27 23.01 -34.87 4.31
N ALA A 28 23.92 -34.28 5.08
CA ALA A 28 24.46 -32.95 4.78
C ALA A 28 25.23 -32.88 3.44
N GLN A 29 25.95 -33.96 3.09
CA GLN A 29 26.81 -34.05 1.91
C GLN A 29 26.05 -34.45 0.63
N SER A 30 24.77 -34.81 0.73
CA SER A 30 23.98 -35.23 -0.43
C SER A 30 22.60 -34.59 -0.42
N VAL A 31 22.44 -33.62 -1.31
CA VAL A 31 21.18 -32.96 -1.62
C VAL A 31 20.83 -33.36 -3.05
N ARG A 32 19.75 -34.11 -3.22
CA ARG A 32 19.39 -34.77 -4.48
C ARG A 32 17.92 -34.55 -4.81
N THR A 33 17.47 -35.09 -5.93
CA THR A 33 16.05 -35.09 -6.28
C THR A 33 15.43 -36.47 -6.05
N ALA A 34 14.17 -36.50 -5.59
CA ALA A 34 13.40 -37.70 -5.30
C ALA A 34 11.91 -37.47 -5.58
N THR A 35 11.10 -38.53 -5.55
CA THR A 35 9.64 -38.42 -5.69
C THR A 35 9.06 -37.54 -4.59
N CYS A 36 8.18 -36.59 -4.96
CA CYS A 36 7.59 -35.63 -4.04
C CYS A 36 6.68 -36.29 -2.99
N ASN A 37 6.90 -35.95 -1.72
CA ASN A 37 6.08 -36.39 -0.59
C ASN A 37 6.02 -35.29 0.49
N GLN A 38 4.83 -34.68 0.66
CA GLN A 38 4.61 -33.58 1.61
C GLN A 38 4.84 -33.96 3.08
N GLU A 39 4.70 -35.24 3.44
CA GLU A 39 4.94 -35.73 4.80
C GLU A 39 6.44 -35.98 5.09
N ASN A 40 7.28 -36.01 4.05
CA ASN A 40 8.70 -36.29 4.22
C ASN A 40 9.48 -35.04 4.67
N GLU A 41 9.86 -34.99 5.94
CA GLU A 41 10.67 -33.89 6.51
C GLU A 41 12.00 -33.65 5.77
N SER A 42 12.58 -34.66 5.10
CA SER A 42 13.80 -34.49 4.28
C SER A 42 13.58 -33.61 3.05
N GLN A 43 12.34 -33.42 2.62
CA GLN A 43 11.99 -32.59 1.46
C GLN A 43 11.49 -31.19 1.85
N LYS A 44 11.35 -30.94 3.16
CA LYS A 44 10.88 -29.65 3.67
C LYS A 44 12.04 -28.67 3.81
N PHE A 45 11.88 -27.52 3.17
CA PHE A 45 12.80 -26.38 3.23
C PHE A 45 12.05 -25.14 3.69
N ARG A 46 12.79 -24.14 4.15
CA ARG A 46 12.24 -22.84 4.51
C ARG A 46 13.26 -21.74 4.33
N TRP A 47 12.80 -20.53 4.05
CA TRP A 47 13.63 -19.34 4.17
C TRP A 47 13.83 -19.00 5.66
N ILE A 48 15.04 -18.60 6.01
CA ILE A 48 15.40 -18.13 7.37
C ILE A 48 15.95 -16.70 7.36
N THR A 49 16.30 -16.20 6.17
CA THR A 49 16.54 -14.80 5.84
C THR A 49 15.99 -14.57 4.43
N ASP A 50 16.02 -13.33 3.95
CA ASP A 50 15.69 -12.96 2.56
C ASP A 50 16.54 -13.69 1.50
N HIS A 51 17.65 -14.33 1.91
CA HIS A 51 18.60 -14.95 1.00
C HIS A 51 19.12 -16.34 1.45
N GLN A 52 18.77 -16.84 2.65
CA GLN A 52 19.21 -18.17 3.12
C GLN A 52 18.07 -19.18 3.17
N LEU A 53 18.34 -20.36 2.59
CA LEU A 53 17.40 -21.47 2.54
C LEU A 53 17.90 -22.64 3.41
N MET A 54 17.07 -23.08 4.34
CA MET A 54 17.41 -24.11 5.33
C MET A 54 16.62 -25.40 5.10
N SER A 55 17.29 -26.56 5.26
CA SER A 55 16.64 -27.85 5.39
C SER A 55 16.00 -28.01 6.77
N VAL A 56 14.71 -28.31 6.83
CA VAL A 56 13.96 -28.45 8.10
C VAL A 56 14.43 -29.68 8.88
N LYS A 57 14.67 -30.81 8.20
CA LYS A 57 15.15 -32.03 8.86
C LYS A 57 16.55 -31.88 9.43
N LEU A 58 17.47 -31.29 8.68
CA LEU A 58 18.90 -31.24 9.04
C LEU A 58 19.31 -29.97 9.79
N LYS A 59 18.50 -28.91 9.76
CA LYS A 59 18.81 -27.60 10.41
C LYS A 59 20.12 -26.99 9.90
N LEU A 60 20.38 -27.18 8.62
CA LEU A 60 21.54 -26.68 7.90
C LEU A 60 21.07 -25.91 6.67
N CYS A 61 21.89 -24.97 6.22
CA CYS A 61 21.60 -24.09 5.11
C CYS A 61 22.21 -24.61 3.82
N LEU A 62 21.48 -24.45 2.71
CA LEU A 62 21.98 -24.73 1.38
C LEU A 62 23.08 -23.75 1.05
N GLY A 63 24.19 -24.27 0.56
CA GLY A 63 25.34 -23.47 0.16
C GLY A 63 26.26 -24.22 -0.76
N VAL A 64 27.32 -23.53 -1.16
CA VAL A 64 28.32 -24.05 -2.10
C VAL A 64 29.72 -23.89 -1.52
N PRO A 65 30.67 -24.78 -1.86
CA PRO A 65 32.05 -24.63 -1.42
C PRO A 65 32.74 -23.42 -2.08
N LEU A 66 32.32 -23.08 -3.31
CA LEU A 66 32.82 -21.95 -4.10
C LEU A 66 31.84 -21.62 -5.22
N LYS A 67 31.76 -20.35 -5.62
CA LYS A 67 30.91 -19.86 -6.72
C LYS A 67 31.54 -20.20 -8.09
N LYS A 68 31.46 -21.47 -8.52
CA LYS A 68 31.94 -21.93 -9.82
C LYS A 68 30.93 -22.88 -10.47
N ASP A 69 30.96 -22.92 -11.79
CA ASP A 69 30.24 -23.92 -12.57
C ASP A 69 30.59 -25.36 -12.12
N GLN A 70 29.58 -26.21 -12.07
CA GLN A 70 29.61 -27.60 -11.59
C GLN A 70 29.96 -27.79 -10.10
N ALA A 71 29.95 -26.73 -9.29
CA ALA A 71 30.10 -26.87 -7.85
C ALA A 71 28.89 -27.62 -7.24
N MET A 72 29.16 -28.61 -6.39
CA MET A 72 28.11 -29.33 -5.66
C MET A 72 27.43 -28.44 -4.64
N ILE A 73 26.10 -28.47 -4.65
CA ILE A 73 25.28 -27.77 -3.66
C ILE A 73 24.98 -28.75 -2.53
N THR A 74 25.41 -28.41 -1.32
CA THR A 74 25.28 -29.24 -0.12
C THR A 74 24.81 -28.39 1.05
N LEU A 75 24.73 -29.00 2.23
CA LEU A 75 24.29 -28.32 3.44
C LEU A 75 25.46 -27.96 4.36
N TYR A 76 25.44 -26.73 4.87
CA TYR A 76 26.44 -26.16 5.75
C TYR A 76 25.77 -25.58 7.01
N PRO A 77 26.50 -25.40 8.13
CA PRO A 77 26.00 -24.61 9.25
C PRO A 77 25.55 -23.24 8.77
N CYS A 78 24.35 -22.83 9.16
CA CYS A 78 23.78 -21.55 8.73
C CYS A 78 24.62 -20.39 9.28
N ASP A 79 25.17 -19.58 8.38
CA ASP A 79 25.96 -18.39 8.71
C ASP A 79 25.47 -17.22 7.87
N GLN A 80 24.84 -16.24 8.54
CA GLN A 80 24.28 -15.06 7.89
C GLN A 80 25.32 -14.23 7.13
N LYS A 81 26.61 -14.33 7.50
CA LYS A 81 27.70 -13.60 6.85
C LYS A 81 28.29 -14.34 5.64
N SER A 82 27.85 -15.57 5.39
CA SER A 82 28.41 -16.41 4.32
C SER A 82 27.72 -16.14 2.99
N GLU A 83 28.37 -15.38 2.11
CA GLU A 83 27.87 -15.13 0.74
C GLU A 83 27.71 -16.41 -0.10
N LEU A 84 28.33 -17.52 0.34
CA LEU A 84 28.21 -18.84 -0.28
C LEU A 84 26.88 -19.54 0.03
N GLN A 85 26.07 -18.95 0.91
CA GLN A 85 24.73 -19.42 1.28
C GLN A 85 23.63 -18.45 0.85
N TRP A 86 24.00 -17.38 0.14
CA TRP A 86 23.05 -16.35 -0.30
C TRP A 86 22.51 -16.70 -1.66
N TRP A 87 21.22 -17.04 -1.69
CA TRP A 87 20.47 -17.32 -2.89
C TRP A 87 19.61 -16.12 -3.25
N GLU A 88 19.43 -15.91 -4.53
CA GLU A 88 18.51 -14.93 -5.06
C GLU A 88 17.66 -15.52 -6.17
N CYS A 89 16.53 -14.87 -6.38
CA CYS A 89 15.57 -15.26 -7.36
C CYS A 89 15.73 -14.41 -8.62
N ARG A 90 15.94 -15.05 -9.76
CA ARG A 90 15.97 -14.40 -11.08
C ARG A 90 14.81 -14.92 -11.92
N ASN A 91 14.06 -14.04 -12.58
CA ASN A 91 12.89 -14.40 -13.40
C ASN A 91 11.95 -15.41 -12.70
N GLU A 92 11.68 -15.13 -11.43
CA GLU A 92 10.76 -15.82 -10.53
C GLU A 92 11.12 -17.26 -10.15
N SER A 93 11.41 -18.18 -11.08
CA SER A 93 11.67 -19.59 -10.77
C SER A 93 13.15 -19.99 -10.83
N LEU A 94 14.04 -19.11 -11.32
CA LEU A 94 15.47 -19.42 -11.36
C LEU A 94 16.08 -19.05 -10.01
N LEU A 95 16.48 -20.06 -9.26
CA LEU A 95 17.26 -19.86 -8.05
C LEU A 95 18.74 -19.76 -8.44
N ALA A 96 19.39 -18.66 -8.13
CA ALA A 96 20.80 -18.40 -8.43
C ALA A 96 21.57 -18.07 -7.15
N ILE A 97 22.89 -18.28 -7.16
CA ILE A 97 23.74 -17.78 -6.09
C ILE A 97 23.92 -16.26 -6.25
N ARG A 98 23.75 -15.51 -5.17
CA ARG A 98 23.75 -14.04 -5.18
C ARG A 98 25.07 -13.49 -5.73
N GLY A 99 24.95 -12.58 -6.69
CA GLY A 99 26.07 -11.89 -7.33
C GLY A 99 26.74 -12.60 -8.52
N GLU A 100 26.30 -13.80 -8.91
CA GLU A 100 26.90 -14.56 -10.03
C GLU A 100 25.84 -15.19 -10.95
N ASP A 101 26.14 -15.39 -12.24
CA ASP A 101 25.29 -16.12 -13.20
C ASP A 101 25.45 -17.64 -13.07
N LEU A 102 25.19 -18.17 -11.87
CA LEU A 102 25.25 -19.60 -11.56
C LEU A 102 23.96 -20.07 -10.91
N PHE A 103 23.28 -21.02 -11.57
CA PHE A 103 21.92 -21.42 -11.27
C PHE A 103 21.85 -22.77 -10.55
N PHE A 104 20.92 -22.87 -9.61
CA PHE A 104 20.57 -24.08 -8.89
C PHE A 104 19.96 -25.11 -9.85
N SER A 105 20.63 -26.24 -10.04
CA SER A 105 20.28 -27.20 -11.08
C SER A 105 20.14 -28.62 -10.54
N PRO A 106 19.19 -29.42 -11.06
CA PRO A 106 19.17 -30.85 -10.78
C PRO A 106 20.41 -31.51 -11.38
N GLY A 107 20.81 -32.64 -10.79
CA GLY A 107 21.80 -33.53 -11.37
C GLY A 107 21.35 -34.14 -12.70
N ASN A 108 22.21 -34.96 -13.31
CA ASN A 108 21.95 -35.50 -14.64
C ASN A 108 20.98 -36.69 -14.59
N GLU A 109 21.08 -37.50 -13.54
CA GLU A 109 20.21 -38.64 -13.26
C GLU A 109 19.34 -38.42 -11.99
N GLU A 110 18.28 -39.21 -11.85
CA GLU A 110 17.51 -39.29 -10.60
C GLU A 110 18.46 -39.80 -9.51
N HIS A 111 18.53 -39.12 -8.36
CA HIS A 111 19.49 -39.29 -7.25
C HIS A 111 20.86 -38.62 -7.34
N ASP A 112 21.22 -38.00 -8.47
CA ASP A 112 22.41 -37.16 -8.51
C ASP A 112 22.28 -35.94 -7.59
N ASN A 113 23.41 -35.48 -7.07
CA ASN A 113 23.45 -34.26 -6.30
C ASN A 113 23.07 -33.05 -7.17
N VAL A 114 22.44 -32.06 -6.55
CA VAL A 114 22.22 -30.75 -7.16
C VAL A 114 23.54 -29.98 -7.31
N LEU A 115 23.63 -29.20 -8.38
CA LEU A 115 24.86 -28.55 -8.83
C LEU A 115 24.57 -27.10 -9.21
N LEU A 116 25.58 -26.23 -9.09
CA LEU A 116 25.59 -24.95 -9.79
C LEU A 116 25.89 -25.20 -11.26
N LYS A 117 25.08 -24.62 -12.15
CA LYS A 117 25.36 -24.61 -13.59
C LYS A 117 25.32 -23.19 -14.13
N LYS A 118 26.25 -22.87 -15.02
CA LYS A 118 26.25 -21.61 -15.77
C LYS A 118 25.22 -21.60 -16.90
N GLU A 119 24.93 -22.77 -17.47
CA GLU A 119 23.98 -22.90 -18.57
C GLU A 119 22.54 -22.70 -18.09
N LEU A 120 21.83 -21.77 -18.74
CA LEU A 120 20.41 -21.54 -18.57
C LEU A 120 19.60 -22.57 -19.35
N SER A 121 18.78 -23.33 -18.63
CA SER A 121 17.87 -24.33 -19.18
C SER A 121 16.55 -24.32 -18.41
N ALA A 122 15.51 -24.92 -18.99
CA ALA A 122 14.23 -25.08 -18.29
C ALA A 122 14.37 -25.90 -16.99
N LYS A 123 15.42 -26.73 -16.86
CA LYS A 123 15.70 -27.53 -15.66
C LYS A 123 16.18 -26.69 -14.47
N ASN A 124 16.63 -25.45 -14.70
CA ASN A 124 17.04 -24.53 -13.62
C ASN A 124 15.85 -23.88 -12.90
N LYS A 125 14.62 -24.09 -13.39
CA LYS A 125 13.40 -23.52 -12.82
C LYS A 125 12.84 -24.41 -11.71
N TRP A 126 12.66 -23.83 -10.54
CA TRP A 126 12.11 -24.47 -9.34
C TRP A 126 10.85 -23.75 -8.86
N ASN A 127 9.87 -24.53 -8.40
CA ASN A 127 8.58 -24.04 -7.91
C ASN A 127 8.26 -24.64 -6.55
N ILE A 128 7.23 -24.11 -5.88
CA ILE A 128 6.70 -24.72 -4.66
C ILE A 128 5.76 -25.86 -5.05
N TYR A 129 5.98 -27.05 -4.48
CA TYR A 129 5.14 -28.21 -4.76
C TYR A 129 3.69 -28.02 -4.29
N GLY A 130 2.72 -28.30 -5.16
CA GLY A 130 1.29 -28.26 -4.83
C GLY A 130 0.65 -26.87 -4.87
N ALA A 131 1.45 -25.81 -5.07
CA ALA A 131 0.95 -24.46 -5.31
C ALA A 131 1.06 -24.11 -6.81
N MET A 132 0.23 -23.17 -7.26
CA MET A 132 0.47 -22.46 -8.54
C MET A 132 1.61 -21.43 -8.41
N ASP A 133 2.18 -21.32 -7.22
CA ASP A 133 3.09 -20.28 -6.82
C ASP A 133 4.53 -20.55 -7.27
N VAL A 134 5.18 -19.48 -7.68
CA VAL A 134 6.59 -19.46 -8.03
C VAL A 134 7.43 -19.44 -6.75
N LEU A 135 8.58 -20.12 -6.70
CA LEU A 135 9.44 -20.26 -5.51
C LEU A 135 9.65 -18.95 -4.72
N CYS A 136 9.75 -17.85 -5.45
CA CYS A 136 10.12 -16.54 -4.91
C CYS A 136 8.91 -15.66 -4.54
N SER A 137 7.70 -16.22 -4.61
CA SER A 137 6.50 -15.59 -4.04
C SER A 137 6.44 -15.77 -2.52
N GLN A 138 7.04 -16.83 -1.98
CA GLN A 138 7.12 -17.10 -0.55
C GLN A 138 8.45 -16.57 -0.01
N GLY A 139 8.50 -15.27 0.27
CA GLY A 139 9.66 -14.62 0.88
C GLY A 139 9.82 -14.98 2.36
N TYR A 140 11.00 -14.69 2.92
CA TYR A 140 11.19 -14.73 4.36
C TYR A 140 10.37 -13.63 5.05
N GLU A 141 9.61 -14.01 6.07
CA GLU A 141 8.95 -13.10 6.97
C GLU A 141 9.46 -13.33 8.40
N GLU A 142 9.90 -12.26 9.06
CA GLU A 142 10.35 -12.32 10.44
C GLU A 142 9.20 -12.67 11.39
N THR A 143 9.33 -13.70 12.21
CA THR A 143 8.31 -14.00 13.23
C THR A 143 8.61 -13.22 14.51
N PHE A 144 7.82 -12.19 14.83
CA PHE A 144 8.01 -11.39 16.05
C PHE A 144 7.50 -12.13 17.29
N THR A 145 8.31 -12.12 18.35
CA THR A 145 7.96 -12.83 19.59
C THR A 145 7.04 -12.00 20.48
N LEU A 146 6.26 -12.70 21.33
CA LEU A 146 5.41 -12.14 22.36
C LEU A 146 6.01 -12.43 23.74
N LEU A 147 5.87 -11.51 24.68
CA LEU A 147 6.40 -11.62 26.05
C LEU A 147 7.89 -12.01 26.05
N GLY A 148 8.32 -12.87 26.99
CA GLY A 148 9.69 -13.36 27.08
C GLY A 148 10.66 -12.31 27.61
N ASN A 149 11.95 -12.47 27.31
CA ASN A 149 13.03 -11.58 27.77
C ASN A 149 13.82 -10.95 26.62
N ALA A 150 13.29 -11.06 25.40
CA ALA A 150 13.88 -10.55 24.17
C ALA A 150 13.16 -9.32 23.62
N PHE A 151 12.24 -8.72 24.39
CA PHE A 151 11.54 -7.49 24.04
C PHE A 151 10.84 -7.52 22.66
N GLY A 152 10.29 -8.67 22.28
CA GLY A 152 9.62 -8.88 21.01
C GLY A 152 10.55 -9.05 19.80
N ALA A 153 11.86 -9.23 20.00
CA ALA A 153 12.79 -9.52 18.91
C ALA A 153 12.33 -10.75 18.09
N PRO A 154 12.61 -10.77 16.77
CA PRO A 154 12.16 -11.86 15.92
C PRO A 154 12.88 -13.18 16.23
N CYS A 155 12.22 -14.29 15.91
CA CYS A 155 12.81 -15.63 16.01
C CYS A 155 14.04 -15.76 15.11
N VAL A 156 15.08 -16.42 15.62
CA VAL A 156 16.26 -16.81 14.83
C VAL A 156 16.18 -18.31 14.56
N PHE A 157 16.12 -18.69 13.29
CA PHE A 157 16.13 -20.10 12.88
C PHE A 157 17.38 -20.42 12.04
N PRO A 158 18.01 -21.60 12.23
CA PRO A 158 17.77 -22.50 13.35
C PRO A 158 18.40 -21.96 14.65
N PHE A 159 17.90 -22.40 15.80
CA PHE A 159 18.50 -22.08 17.10
C PHE A 159 18.84 -23.34 17.91
N ARG A 160 19.88 -23.24 18.74
CA ARG A 160 20.33 -24.33 19.62
C ARG A 160 19.72 -24.22 21.02
N TYR A 161 19.07 -25.28 21.47
CA TYR A 161 18.56 -25.44 22.85
C TYR A 161 18.81 -26.87 23.34
N ARG A 162 19.42 -27.01 24.52
CA ARG A 162 19.88 -28.27 25.12
C ARG A 162 20.70 -29.11 24.14
N GLN A 163 21.64 -28.46 23.44
CA GLN A 163 22.49 -29.07 22.40
C GLN A 163 21.70 -29.67 21.21
N GLN A 164 20.44 -29.28 21.03
CA GLN A 164 19.62 -29.69 19.88
C GLN A 164 19.23 -28.47 19.05
N TRP A 165 19.23 -28.62 17.73
CA TRP A 165 18.86 -27.56 16.80
C TRP A 165 17.38 -27.62 16.43
N TRP A 166 16.71 -26.47 16.51
CA TRP A 166 15.31 -26.29 16.23
C TRP A 166 15.11 -25.45 14.96
N ALA A 167 14.24 -25.92 14.06
CA ALA A 167 13.92 -25.26 12.79
C ALA A 167 12.60 -24.46 12.81
N ARG A 168 11.87 -24.53 13.93
CA ARG A 168 10.54 -23.96 14.13
C ARG A 168 10.33 -23.70 15.62
N CYS A 169 9.28 -22.95 15.94
CA CYS A 169 8.85 -22.77 17.32
C CYS A 169 8.59 -24.13 17.98
N THR A 170 8.93 -24.24 19.27
CA THR A 170 8.87 -25.51 20.00
C THR A 170 8.20 -25.32 21.36
N ALA A 171 7.54 -26.37 21.86
CA ALA A 171 7.09 -26.46 23.24
C ALA A 171 8.13 -27.15 24.15
N ALA A 172 9.29 -27.55 23.61
CA ALA A 172 10.31 -28.27 24.35
C ALA A 172 10.77 -27.48 25.58
N GLY A 173 10.96 -28.18 26.69
CA GLY A 173 11.33 -27.56 27.96
C GLY A 173 10.17 -26.92 28.73
N ARG A 174 8.94 -26.96 28.21
CA ARG A 174 7.75 -26.45 28.87
C ARG A 174 6.67 -27.51 29.02
N SER A 175 5.91 -27.44 30.12
CA SER A 175 4.77 -28.34 30.39
C SER A 175 3.42 -27.70 30.02
N ASP A 176 3.38 -26.39 29.84
CA ASP A 176 2.18 -25.64 29.46
C ASP A 176 1.86 -25.72 27.96
N GLY A 177 2.75 -26.31 27.16
CA GLY A 177 2.62 -26.45 25.71
C GLY A 177 2.65 -25.12 24.94
N TRP A 178 3.18 -24.04 25.51
CA TRP A 178 3.37 -22.79 24.77
C TRP A 178 4.54 -22.91 23.79
N LEU A 179 4.32 -22.51 22.54
CA LEU A 179 5.35 -22.49 21.52
C LEU A 179 6.26 -21.26 21.73
N TRP A 180 7.56 -21.49 21.73
CA TRP A 180 8.57 -20.45 21.87
C TRP A 180 9.71 -20.65 20.87
N CYS A 181 10.46 -19.58 20.62
CA CYS A 181 11.67 -19.60 19.83
C CYS A 181 12.76 -18.79 20.51
N ALA A 182 14.01 -19.09 20.20
CA ALA A 182 15.12 -18.21 20.58
C ALA A 182 15.20 -17.02 19.63
N THR A 183 15.69 -15.89 20.14
CA THR A 183 15.96 -14.69 19.33
C THR A 183 17.46 -14.51 19.06
N THR A 184 18.25 -15.54 19.35
CA THR A 184 19.65 -15.68 18.98
C THR A 184 19.90 -17.13 18.52
N ALA A 185 21.00 -17.36 17.80
CA ALA A 185 21.32 -18.69 17.28
C ALA A 185 21.65 -19.71 18.40
N ASP A 186 22.15 -19.25 19.54
CA ASP A 186 22.58 -20.10 20.66
C ASP A 186 21.88 -19.73 21.97
N TYR A 187 20.68 -20.27 22.17
CA TYR A 187 19.92 -20.03 23.39
C TYR A 187 20.62 -20.58 24.64
N ASP A 188 21.36 -21.69 24.52
CA ASP A 188 22.05 -22.30 25.67
C ASP A 188 23.06 -21.33 26.30
N SER A 189 23.66 -20.44 25.50
CA SER A 189 24.54 -19.35 25.94
C SER A 189 23.74 -18.11 26.33
N ASP A 190 22.92 -17.59 25.41
CA ASP A 190 22.41 -16.22 25.51
C ASP A 190 21.12 -16.12 26.33
N GLN A 191 20.39 -17.23 26.43
CA GLN A 191 19.11 -17.35 27.14
C GLN A 191 18.06 -16.31 26.72
N ARG A 192 18.11 -15.86 25.46
CA ARG A 192 17.15 -14.90 24.88
C ARG A 192 16.05 -15.63 24.11
N TYR A 193 14.80 -15.41 24.52
CA TYR A 193 13.64 -16.02 23.89
C TYR A 193 12.39 -15.15 23.98
N GLY A 194 11.38 -15.55 23.20
CA GLY A 194 10.01 -15.13 23.39
C GLY A 194 9.04 -16.17 22.82
N PHE A 195 7.75 -15.94 23.02
CA PHE A 195 6.70 -16.86 22.60
C PHE A 195 6.29 -16.58 21.17
N CYS A 196 6.05 -17.64 20.41
CA CYS A 196 5.59 -17.49 19.04
C CYS A 196 4.08 -17.18 19.02
N PRO A 197 3.63 -16.26 18.13
CA PRO A 197 2.21 -16.01 17.94
C PRO A 197 1.54 -17.29 17.43
N SER A 198 0.66 -17.90 18.23
CA SER A 198 -0.07 -19.13 17.88
C SER A 198 -1.58 -18.92 17.97
N ARG A 199 -2.32 -19.50 17.01
CA ARG A 199 -3.79 -19.47 16.98
C ARG A 199 -4.44 -20.31 18.09
N GLU A 200 -3.71 -21.23 18.69
CA GLU A 200 -4.30 -22.30 19.54
C GLU A 200 -4.45 -21.90 21.01
N LYS A 201 -3.87 -20.77 21.45
CA LYS A 201 -3.95 -20.30 22.84
C LYS A 201 -4.30 -18.82 22.92
N ASP A 202 -5.59 -18.56 23.07
CA ASP A 202 -6.24 -17.24 23.17
C ASP A 202 -5.93 -16.47 24.46
N SER A 203 -5.03 -16.96 25.34
CA SER A 203 -4.81 -16.39 26.68
C SER A 203 -4.06 -15.05 26.69
N THR A 204 -3.45 -14.63 25.58
CA THR A 204 -2.79 -13.31 25.47
C THR A 204 -3.74 -12.20 25.05
N TRP A 205 -4.97 -12.55 24.65
CA TRP A 205 -5.98 -11.61 24.20
C TRP A 205 -6.99 -11.35 25.32
N THR A 206 -7.31 -10.07 25.53
CA THR A 206 -8.41 -9.66 26.40
C THR A 206 -9.61 -9.29 25.53
N THR A 207 -10.79 -9.81 25.86
CA THR A 207 -12.01 -9.59 25.07
C THR A 207 -12.92 -8.59 25.77
N ASP A 208 -13.33 -7.54 25.07
CA ASP A 208 -14.45 -6.71 25.50
C ASP A 208 -15.75 -7.47 25.23
N LEU A 209 -16.42 -7.91 26.29
CA LEU A 209 -17.65 -8.70 26.21
C LEU A 209 -18.83 -7.93 25.59
N SER A 210 -18.79 -6.59 25.58
CA SER A 210 -19.87 -5.77 25.04
C SER A 210 -19.82 -5.64 23.52
N THR A 211 -18.61 -5.55 22.96
CA THR A 211 -18.38 -5.38 21.51
C THR A 211 -17.87 -6.65 20.83
N ASN A 212 -17.47 -7.65 21.61
CA ASN A 212 -16.79 -8.87 21.18
C ASN A 212 -15.52 -8.58 20.35
N VAL A 213 -14.81 -7.51 20.71
CA VAL A 213 -13.51 -7.13 20.14
C VAL A 213 -12.39 -7.65 21.04
N HIS A 214 -11.33 -8.15 20.44
CA HIS A 214 -10.19 -8.71 21.15
C HIS A 214 -8.98 -7.75 21.06
N TYR A 215 -8.30 -7.54 22.18
CA TYR A 215 -7.13 -6.68 22.32
C TYR A 215 -5.94 -7.46 22.89
N GLN A 216 -4.74 -7.24 22.35
CA GLN A 216 -3.49 -7.77 22.90
C GLN A 216 -2.56 -6.59 23.22
N ILE A 217 -2.14 -6.47 24.48
CA ILE A 217 -1.30 -5.36 24.96
C ILE A 217 0.10 -5.90 25.23
N ASN A 218 1.05 -5.52 24.38
CA ASN A 218 2.43 -6.00 24.43
C ASN A 218 3.34 -4.93 25.10
N LEU A 219 3.29 -4.85 26.43
CA LEU A 219 4.02 -3.86 27.23
C LEU A 219 5.54 -4.06 27.24
N ASP A 220 5.97 -5.33 27.28
CA ASP A 220 7.39 -5.69 27.40
C ASP A 220 8.12 -5.70 26.05
N SER A 221 7.44 -5.35 24.96
CA SER A 221 8.05 -5.29 23.62
C SER A 221 8.71 -3.94 23.36
N ALA A 222 9.71 -3.94 22.48
CA ALA A 222 10.41 -2.73 22.04
C ALA A 222 10.59 -2.77 20.50
N LEU A 223 9.49 -2.53 19.79
CA LEU A 223 9.42 -2.59 18.33
C LEU A 223 9.16 -1.20 17.73
N THR A 224 9.64 -0.97 16.52
CA THR A 224 9.23 0.21 15.73
C THR A 224 7.75 0.09 15.33
N TRP A 225 7.13 1.20 14.92
CA TRP A 225 5.72 1.18 14.53
C TRP A 225 5.44 0.16 13.40
N HIS A 226 6.31 0.10 12.39
CA HIS A 226 6.20 -0.84 11.28
C HIS A 226 6.39 -2.31 11.73
N GLN A 227 7.32 -2.57 12.65
CA GLN A 227 7.53 -3.91 13.22
C GLN A 227 6.34 -4.36 14.07
N ALA A 228 5.81 -3.46 14.91
CA ALA A 228 4.61 -3.70 15.71
C ALA A 228 3.40 -4.03 14.82
N ARG A 229 3.21 -3.30 13.72
CA ARG A 229 2.18 -3.59 12.71
C ARG A 229 2.30 -5.01 12.17
N LYS A 230 3.49 -5.40 11.69
CA LYS A 230 3.74 -6.76 11.19
C LYS A 230 3.43 -7.83 12.24
N SER A 231 3.83 -7.60 13.49
CA SER A 231 3.51 -8.52 14.59
C SER A 231 2.00 -8.70 14.83
N CYS A 232 1.20 -7.64 14.69
CA CYS A 232 -0.26 -7.75 14.73
C CYS A 232 -0.82 -8.48 13.51
N GLN A 233 -0.32 -8.18 12.30
CA GLN A 233 -0.76 -8.82 11.05
C GLN A 233 -0.52 -10.33 11.04
N GLN A 234 0.62 -10.78 11.58
CA GLN A 234 0.95 -12.21 11.78
C GLN A 234 -0.08 -12.95 12.64
N GLN A 235 -0.82 -12.21 13.46
CA GLN A 235 -1.87 -12.74 14.32
C GLN A 235 -3.29 -12.58 13.74
N ASN A 236 -3.40 -12.20 12.45
CA ASN A 236 -4.66 -11.85 11.78
C ASN A 236 -5.40 -10.72 12.52
N ALA A 237 -4.63 -9.75 13.00
CA ALA A 237 -5.07 -8.55 13.67
C ALA A 237 -4.43 -7.33 12.98
N GLU A 238 -4.75 -6.14 13.45
CA GLU A 238 -4.07 -4.91 13.03
C GLU A 238 -3.68 -4.11 14.29
N LEU A 239 -2.81 -3.12 14.14
CA LEU A 239 -2.58 -2.14 15.22
C LEU A 239 -3.90 -1.52 15.66
N LEU A 240 -3.97 -1.19 16.95
CA LEU A 240 -5.17 -0.69 17.59
C LEU A 240 -5.75 0.53 16.86
N SER A 241 -7.01 0.44 16.45
CA SER A 241 -7.85 1.59 16.10
C SER A 241 -8.83 1.90 17.21
N ILE A 242 -9.05 3.18 17.51
CA ILE A 242 -10.02 3.64 18.52
C ILE A 242 -11.09 4.45 17.82
N THR A 243 -12.27 3.85 17.65
CA THR A 243 -13.37 4.46 16.87
C THR A 243 -14.46 5.08 17.73
N ASP A 244 -14.53 4.77 19.02
CA ASP A 244 -15.57 5.29 19.91
C ASP A 244 -15.09 5.50 21.35
N ILE A 245 -15.93 6.19 22.12
CA ILE A 245 -15.65 6.61 23.50
C ILE A 245 -15.62 5.42 24.46
N HIS A 246 -16.44 4.39 24.22
CA HIS A 246 -16.46 3.18 25.05
C HIS A 246 -15.14 2.42 24.91
N GLU A 247 -14.67 2.21 23.68
CA GLU A 247 -13.39 1.59 23.38
C GLU A 247 -12.22 2.35 24.06
N GLN A 248 -12.18 3.67 23.94
CA GLN A 248 -11.18 4.49 24.63
C GLN A 248 -11.23 4.32 26.17
N THR A 249 -12.43 4.25 26.74
CA THR A 249 -12.62 4.10 28.18
C THR A 249 -12.16 2.72 28.65
N TYR A 250 -12.49 1.68 27.89
CA TYR A 250 -12.06 0.31 28.14
C TYR A 250 -10.54 0.18 28.08
N LEU A 251 -9.90 0.71 27.04
CA LEU A 251 -8.44 0.69 26.88
C LEU A 251 -7.73 1.49 27.97
N ARG A 252 -8.31 2.62 28.41
CA ARG A 252 -7.78 3.37 29.54
C ARG A 252 -7.77 2.53 30.81
N ALA A 253 -8.81 1.75 31.08
CA ALA A 253 -8.85 0.86 32.24
C ALA A 253 -7.83 -0.28 32.13
N LEU A 254 -7.62 -0.83 30.93
CA LEU A 254 -6.64 -1.90 30.70
C LEU A 254 -5.18 -1.43 30.78
N THR A 255 -4.92 -0.16 30.50
CA THR A 255 -3.57 0.43 30.49
C THR A 255 -3.29 1.29 31.72
N ASP A 256 -4.20 1.32 32.69
CA ASP A 256 -4.03 2.11 33.90
C ASP A 256 -2.86 1.57 34.74
N GLY A 257 -1.99 2.47 35.20
CA GLY A 257 -0.83 2.12 36.02
C GLY A 257 0.35 1.47 35.29
N THR A 258 0.34 1.36 33.96
CA THR A 258 1.51 0.85 33.21
C THR A 258 2.62 1.91 33.07
N TYR A 259 2.28 3.21 33.07
CA TYR A 259 3.18 4.36 32.88
C TYR A 259 4.06 4.26 31.63
N THR A 260 3.58 3.59 30.58
CA THR A 260 4.26 3.43 29.29
C THR A 260 3.44 4.02 28.14
N ALA A 261 4.14 4.42 27.09
CA ALA A 261 3.59 4.76 25.79
C ALA A 261 3.59 3.53 24.89
N LEU A 262 2.47 3.31 24.18
CA LEU A 262 2.26 2.13 23.34
C LEU A 262 1.84 2.54 21.94
N TRP A 263 2.42 1.92 20.92
CA TRP A 263 2.03 2.12 19.53
C TRP A 263 0.56 1.75 19.30
N ILE A 264 -0.14 2.62 18.59
CA ILE A 264 -1.47 2.41 18.04
C ILE A 264 -1.46 2.65 16.53
N GLY A 265 -2.55 2.31 15.83
CA GLY A 265 -2.61 2.33 14.37
C GLY A 265 -2.74 3.72 13.73
N LEU A 266 -2.91 4.78 14.52
CA LEU A 266 -3.10 6.14 14.00
C LEU A 266 -1.77 6.67 13.46
N ASN A 267 -1.78 7.18 12.23
CA ASN A 267 -0.57 7.63 11.56
C ASN A 267 -0.87 8.71 10.51
N ARG A 268 0.19 9.32 9.98
CA ARG A 268 0.18 10.29 8.85
C ARG A 268 1.28 9.93 7.86
N LEU A 269 1.36 8.65 7.50
CA LEU A 269 2.37 8.13 6.57
C LEU A 269 2.05 8.49 5.11
N ASP A 270 0.77 8.68 4.78
CA ASP A 270 0.34 9.39 3.56
C ASP A 270 0.62 10.89 3.72
N LEU A 271 1.64 11.38 3.01
CA LEU A 271 2.08 12.77 3.09
C LEU A 271 1.12 13.75 2.40
N SER A 272 0.12 13.25 1.67
CA SER A 272 -0.87 14.04 0.94
C SER A 272 -2.18 14.23 1.71
N SER A 273 -2.44 13.42 2.74
CA SER A 273 -3.67 13.46 3.54
C SER A 273 -3.40 13.70 5.03
N GLY A 274 -4.48 13.78 5.80
CA GLY A 274 -4.47 13.98 7.24
C GLY A 274 -4.17 12.71 8.04
N TRP A 275 -4.58 12.69 9.30
CA TRP A 275 -4.43 11.51 10.15
C TRP A 275 -5.41 10.41 9.75
N GLU A 276 -4.94 9.16 9.74
CA GLU A 276 -5.75 7.99 9.42
C GLU A 276 -5.36 6.76 10.26
N TRP A 277 -6.32 5.87 10.48
CA TRP A 277 -6.04 4.57 11.11
C TRP A 277 -5.59 3.58 10.04
N ILE A 278 -4.48 2.92 10.31
CA ILE A 278 -4.06 1.78 9.51
C ILE A 278 -5.10 0.65 9.59
N GLY A 279 -5.30 -0.06 8.48
CA GLY A 279 -6.36 -1.08 8.37
C GLY A 279 -7.76 -0.54 8.10
N GLY A 280 -7.89 0.74 7.73
CA GLY A 280 -9.10 1.31 7.14
C GLY A 280 -10.23 1.66 8.12
N SER A 281 -9.95 1.69 9.43
CA SER A 281 -10.94 2.19 10.40
C SER A 281 -11.14 3.71 10.25
N PRO A 282 -12.37 4.25 10.37
CA PRO A 282 -12.62 5.68 10.24
C PRO A 282 -12.06 6.46 11.44
N LEU A 283 -11.39 7.58 11.19
CA LEU A 283 -11.00 8.54 12.21
C LEU A 283 -12.18 9.47 12.53
N GLN A 284 -13.18 8.91 13.23
CA GLN A 284 -14.38 9.63 13.68
C GLN A 284 -14.29 10.11 15.15
N TYR A 285 -13.31 9.63 15.91
CA TYR A 285 -13.10 9.99 17.31
C TYR A 285 -11.70 10.55 17.51
N LEU A 286 -11.56 11.60 18.34
CA LEU A 286 -10.28 12.23 18.66
C LEU A 286 -10.03 12.27 20.17
N ASN A 287 -8.82 11.91 20.60
CA ASN A 287 -8.40 12.01 22.01
C ASN A 287 -6.94 12.42 22.18
N TRP A 288 -6.51 13.43 21.42
CA TRP A 288 -5.17 13.99 21.52
C TRP A 288 -4.83 14.50 22.93
N ALA A 289 -3.55 14.40 23.28
CA ALA A 289 -2.96 15.03 24.45
C ALA A 289 -2.76 16.53 24.22
N PRO A 290 -2.75 17.36 25.28
CA PRO A 290 -2.38 18.78 25.14
C PRO A 290 -1.02 18.94 24.45
N GLY A 291 -0.96 19.77 23.41
CA GLY A 291 0.26 19.98 22.59
C GLY A 291 0.48 18.92 21.50
N SER A 292 -0.43 17.96 21.35
CA SER A 292 -0.46 16.98 20.27
C SER A 292 -1.70 17.19 19.38
N PRO A 293 -1.62 16.91 18.06
CA PRO A 293 -0.41 16.51 17.35
C PRO A 293 0.62 17.65 17.26
N SER A 294 1.90 17.34 17.46
CA SER A 294 3.00 18.30 17.32
C SER A 294 3.29 18.55 15.83
N PRO A 295 3.72 19.78 15.46
CA PRO A 295 3.90 20.17 14.06
C PRO A 295 5.18 19.63 13.40
N GLU A 296 5.95 18.78 14.09
CA GLU A 296 7.24 18.28 13.59
C GLU A 296 7.04 17.28 12.44
N SER A 297 7.67 17.55 11.29
CA SER A 297 7.47 16.81 10.04
C SER A 297 7.79 15.30 10.12
N GLY A 298 8.70 14.89 11.02
CA GLY A 298 9.12 13.48 11.18
C GLY A 298 8.28 12.66 12.17
N LYS A 299 7.35 13.28 12.91
CA LYS A 299 6.52 12.61 13.92
C LYS A 299 5.20 12.15 13.32
N LEU A 300 5.24 11.02 12.59
CA LEU A 300 4.13 10.52 11.76
C LEU A 300 3.33 9.38 12.40
N CYS A 301 3.80 8.78 13.49
CA CYS A 301 3.16 7.62 14.12
C CYS A 301 2.66 7.99 15.52
N VAL A 302 1.55 7.40 15.97
CA VAL A 302 0.90 7.81 17.22
C VAL A 302 1.04 6.74 18.30
N VAL A 303 1.29 7.21 19.52
CA VAL A 303 1.25 6.42 20.74
C VAL A 303 0.02 6.76 21.58
N LEU A 304 -0.51 5.74 22.26
CA LEU A 304 -1.39 5.91 23.42
C LEU A 304 -0.51 5.95 24.67
N ASN A 305 -0.60 7.04 25.43
CA ASN A 305 0.25 7.25 26.59
C ASN A 305 -0.56 7.21 27.90
N SER A 306 -0.31 6.19 28.72
CA SER A 306 -0.97 6.00 30.02
C SER A 306 -0.68 7.13 31.03
N GLU A 307 0.50 7.76 30.99
CA GLU A 307 0.85 8.91 31.86
C GLU A 307 -0.06 10.12 31.61
N THR A 308 -0.55 10.25 30.38
CA THR A 308 -1.49 11.31 29.98
C THR A 308 -2.95 10.83 30.01
N LYS A 309 -3.25 9.81 30.83
CA LYS A 309 -4.58 9.17 30.95
C LYS A 309 -5.06 8.53 29.65
N ALA A 310 -4.16 7.80 28.98
CA ALA A 310 -4.40 7.11 27.70
C ALA A 310 -4.78 8.06 26.54
N LYS A 311 -4.24 9.28 26.56
CA LYS A 311 -4.35 10.25 25.46
C LYS A 311 -3.29 10.02 24.39
N TRP A 312 -3.51 10.59 23.22
CA TRP A 312 -2.71 10.30 22.02
C TRP A 312 -1.62 11.35 21.78
N GLN A 313 -0.44 10.90 21.35
CA GLN A 313 0.71 11.75 21.03
C GLN A 313 1.39 11.22 19.76
N ASN A 314 1.86 12.10 18.86
CA ASN A 314 2.59 11.70 17.66
C ASN A 314 4.11 11.77 17.86
N TRP A 315 4.80 10.69 17.51
CA TRP A 315 6.23 10.44 17.75
C TRP A 315 6.90 9.94 16.45
N GLU A 316 8.24 9.86 16.41
CA GLU A 316 8.93 9.27 15.27
C GLU A 316 8.68 7.76 15.19
N CYS A 317 8.35 7.24 14.00
CA CYS A 317 7.94 5.85 13.80
C CYS A 317 9.04 4.81 14.15
N ASP A 318 10.30 5.25 14.17
CA ASP A 318 11.47 4.41 14.45
C ASP A 318 11.74 4.22 15.95
N GLN A 319 10.99 4.90 16.83
CA GLN A 319 11.09 4.67 18.27
C GLN A 319 10.66 3.23 18.60
N LYS A 320 11.40 2.60 19.53
CA LYS A 320 11.13 1.22 19.94
C LYS A 320 10.29 1.19 21.20
N LEU A 321 9.01 0.82 21.07
CA LEU A 321 8.02 0.85 22.13
C LEU A 321 7.21 -0.45 22.19
N GLY A 322 6.43 -0.59 23.26
CA GLY A 322 5.35 -1.57 23.31
C GLY A 322 4.22 -1.19 22.35
N TYR A 323 3.26 -2.07 22.13
CA TYR A 323 2.19 -1.86 21.14
C TYR A 323 0.91 -2.60 21.49
N ILE A 324 -0.19 -2.19 20.87
CA ILE A 324 -1.50 -2.81 21.06
C ILE A 324 -2.04 -3.32 19.72
N CYS A 325 -2.40 -4.61 19.66
CA CYS A 325 -3.12 -5.19 18.54
C CYS A 325 -4.63 -5.25 18.83
N LYS A 326 -5.43 -5.05 17.79
CA LYS A 326 -6.89 -5.19 17.81
C LYS A 326 -7.32 -6.19 16.76
N LYS A 327 -8.16 -7.14 17.16
CA LYS A 327 -8.74 -8.17 16.28
C LYS A 327 -10.25 -8.09 16.32
N ARG A 328 -10.86 -8.02 15.13
CA ARG A 328 -12.32 -7.98 14.94
C ARG A 328 -12.73 -9.08 13.97
N ASN A 329 -13.81 -9.80 14.29
CA ASN A 329 -14.45 -10.69 13.34
C ASN A 329 -15.28 -9.84 12.38
N PHE A 330 -14.74 -9.57 11.19
CA PHE A 330 -15.49 -8.85 10.17
C PHE A 330 -16.53 -9.78 9.53
N THR A 331 -17.81 -9.43 9.62
CA THR A 331 -18.83 -9.91 8.69
C THR A 331 -18.83 -8.98 7.49
N LEU A 332 -18.39 -9.47 6.33
CA LEU A 332 -18.52 -8.77 5.06
C LEU A 332 -20.01 -8.49 4.82
N ILE A 333 -20.37 -7.21 4.69
CA ILE A 333 -21.68 -6.84 4.14
C ILE A 333 -21.64 -7.22 2.66
N PRO A 334 -22.56 -8.06 2.15
CA PRO A 334 -22.61 -8.36 0.73
C PRO A 334 -22.85 -7.06 -0.05
N SER A 335 -21.95 -6.79 -1.00
CA SER A 335 -22.17 -5.73 -1.99
C SER A 335 -23.34 -6.17 -2.87
N GLY A 336 -24.52 -5.58 -2.65
CA GLY A 336 -25.72 -5.88 -3.42
C GLY A 336 -25.58 -5.37 -4.84
N GLU A 337 -26.09 -6.13 -5.82
CA GLU A 337 -26.20 -5.66 -7.20
C GLU A 337 -27.08 -4.41 -7.25
N LEU A 338 -26.45 -3.30 -7.63
CA LEU A 338 -27.11 -2.02 -7.81
C LEU A 338 -27.76 -1.99 -9.20
N GLY A 339 -29.09 -2.19 -9.21
CA GLY A 339 -29.91 -2.05 -10.42
C GLY A 339 -29.90 -0.61 -10.99
N ALA A 340 -30.53 -0.43 -12.15
CA ALA A 340 -30.68 0.89 -12.76
C ALA A 340 -31.49 1.83 -11.85
N VAL A 341 -30.96 3.04 -11.65
CA VAL A 341 -31.46 4.02 -10.69
C VAL A 341 -31.88 5.30 -11.42
N THR A 342 -33.05 5.85 -11.09
CA THR A 342 -33.52 7.14 -11.63
C THR A 342 -33.47 8.22 -10.56
N CYS A 343 -32.92 9.39 -10.92
CA CYS A 343 -32.85 10.56 -10.06
C CYS A 343 -33.70 11.71 -10.63
N PRO A 344 -34.20 12.61 -9.77
CA PRO A 344 -34.89 13.82 -10.24
C PRO A 344 -33.97 14.71 -11.08
N ASP A 345 -34.56 15.60 -11.88
CA ASP A 345 -33.79 16.51 -12.74
C ASP A 345 -32.78 17.35 -11.93
N GLY A 346 -31.56 17.41 -12.44
CA GLY A 346 -30.44 18.10 -11.80
C GLY A 346 -29.77 17.33 -10.66
N TRP A 347 -30.18 16.08 -10.38
CA TRP A 347 -29.50 15.17 -9.46
C TRP A 347 -28.73 14.10 -10.23
N VAL A 348 -27.54 13.75 -9.73
CA VAL A 348 -26.64 12.77 -10.36
C VAL A 348 -26.76 11.43 -9.62
N PRO A 349 -27.08 10.31 -10.31
CA PRO A 349 -27.17 8.99 -9.70
C PRO A 349 -25.79 8.38 -9.43
N TYR A 350 -25.61 7.80 -8.25
CA TYR A 350 -24.46 6.96 -7.93
C TYR A 350 -24.81 5.96 -6.82
N ALA A 351 -24.47 4.68 -7.03
CA ALA A 351 -24.65 3.59 -6.05
C ALA A 351 -25.97 3.64 -5.26
N GLY A 352 -27.11 3.77 -5.95
CA GLY A 352 -28.45 3.69 -5.34
C GLY A 352 -28.93 4.99 -4.69
N HIS A 353 -28.13 6.05 -4.84
CA HIS A 353 -28.39 7.37 -4.29
C HIS A 353 -28.33 8.43 -5.38
N CYS A 354 -28.89 9.59 -5.09
CA CYS A 354 -28.85 10.77 -5.92
C CYS A 354 -28.14 11.89 -5.18
N TYR A 355 -27.25 12.60 -5.87
CA TYR A 355 -26.43 13.68 -5.29
C TYR A 355 -26.63 14.99 -6.05
N LYS A 356 -26.46 16.11 -5.37
CA LYS A 356 -26.51 17.44 -5.98
C LYS A 356 -25.66 18.43 -5.20
N ILE A 357 -24.88 19.24 -5.93
CA ILE A 357 -24.13 20.37 -5.38
C ILE A 357 -25.01 21.62 -5.44
N PHE A 358 -25.06 22.33 -4.34
CA PHE A 358 -25.68 23.63 -4.17
C PHE A 358 -24.57 24.66 -3.88
N ARG A 359 -24.45 25.68 -4.73
CA ARG A 359 -23.40 26.71 -4.63
C ARG A 359 -23.86 27.98 -3.94
N ASP A 360 -25.11 28.03 -3.49
CA ASP A 360 -25.57 29.08 -2.59
C ASP A 360 -24.87 28.95 -1.24
N SER A 361 -24.28 30.05 -0.80
CA SER A 361 -23.48 30.10 0.43
C SER A 361 -24.39 30.06 1.65
N LYS A 362 -24.21 29.08 2.53
CA LYS A 362 -24.96 28.94 3.79
C LYS A 362 -24.03 28.42 4.89
N GLY A 363 -24.34 28.77 6.14
CA GLY A 363 -23.82 28.04 7.30
C GLY A 363 -24.35 26.59 7.31
N TRP A 364 -23.65 25.70 8.01
CA TRP A 364 -23.92 24.25 7.96
C TRP A 364 -25.38 23.88 8.30
N GLU A 365 -25.96 24.48 9.34
CA GLU A 365 -27.36 24.26 9.74
C GLU A 365 -28.35 24.74 8.65
N GLY A 366 -28.04 25.86 8.02
CA GLY A 366 -28.84 26.41 6.92
C GLY A 366 -28.78 25.52 5.68
N ALA A 367 -27.61 24.97 5.38
CA ALA A 367 -27.39 23.99 4.31
C ALA A 367 -28.15 22.69 4.60
N LEU A 368 -28.09 22.18 5.83
CA LEU A 368 -28.85 21.01 6.28
C LEU A 368 -30.35 21.19 6.07
N THR A 369 -30.90 22.30 6.56
CA THR A 369 -32.32 22.64 6.38
C THR A 369 -32.69 22.74 4.90
N SER A 370 -31.77 23.24 4.07
CA SER A 370 -31.96 23.33 2.62
C SER A 370 -32.06 21.94 1.97
N CYS A 371 -31.15 21.02 2.29
CA CYS A 371 -31.23 19.64 1.81
C CYS A 371 -32.52 18.95 2.27
N GLN A 372 -32.94 19.15 3.52
CA GLN A 372 -34.16 18.56 4.06
C GLN A 372 -35.42 19.05 3.32
N LYS A 373 -35.47 20.32 2.92
CA LYS A 373 -36.56 20.87 2.10
C LYS A 373 -36.67 20.19 0.73
N GLU A 374 -35.56 19.73 0.17
CA GLU A 374 -35.50 18.96 -1.08
C GLU A 374 -35.78 17.46 -0.89
N GLY A 375 -36.19 17.03 0.31
CA GLY A 375 -36.42 15.62 0.65
C GLY A 375 -35.13 14.81 0.67
N SER A 376 -34.03 15.43 1.10
CA SER A 376 -32.68 14.87 1.13
C SER A 376 -31.97 15.21 2.44
N HIS A 377 -30.70 14.84 2.58
CA HIS A 377 -29.86 15.23 3.71
C HIS A 377 -28.52 15.78 3.21
N LEU A 378 -27.74 16.44 4.06
CA LEU A 378 -26.32 16.67 3.74
C LEU A 378 -25.63 15.34 3.50
N ALA A 379 -24.75 15.30 2.50
CA ALA A 379 -24.19 14.05 2.01
C ALA A 379 -23.33 13.33 3.05
N SER A 380 -23.66 12.06 3.31
CA SER A 380 -22.78 11.07 3.95
C SER A 380 -21.84 10.45 2.93
N ILE A 381 -20.62 10.09 3.32
CA ILE A 381 -19.65 9.36 2.46
C ILE A 381 -19.25 8.07 3.16
N GLN A 382 -19.46 6.93 2.50
CA GLN A 382 -19.30 5.60 3.11
C GLN A 382 -18.13 4.78 2.57
N SER A 383 -17.56 5.19 1.43
CA SER A 383 -16.43 4.50 0.82
C SER A 383 -15.55 5.44 -0.02
N LEU A 384 -14.37 4.93 -0.40
CA LEU A 384 -13.45 5.62 -1.30
C LEU A 384 -14.10 5.87 -2.67
N GLU A 385 -14.85 4.92 -3.21
CA GLU A 385 -15.48 5.04 -4.53
C GLU A 385 -16.57 6.11 -4.55
N GLU A 386 -17.34 6.26 -3.46
CA GLU A 386 -18.31 7.35 -3.29
C GLU A 386 -17.62 8.71 -3.22
N HIS A 387 -16.52 8.81 -2.47
CA HIS A 387 -15.71 10.01 -2.42
C HIS A 387 -15.15 10.38 -3.80
N SER A 388 -14.59 9.40 -4.52
CA SER A 388 -14.08 9.58 -5.88
C SER A 388 -15.16 10.04 -6.86
N PHE A 389 -16.39 9.52 -6.73
CA PHE A 389 -17.55 10.00 -7.49
C PHE A 389 -17.85 11.48 -7.22
N MET A 390 -17.82 11.90 -5.95
CA MET A 390 -18.12 13.30 -5.57
C MET A 390 -17.16 14.29 -6.24
N VAL A 391 -15.87 13.97 -6.27
CA VAL A 391 -14.85 14.88 -6.84
C VAL A 391 -14.78 14.81 -8.37
N ALA A 392 -15.00 13.62 -8.96
CA ALA A 392 -14.86 13.46 -10.41
C ALA A 392 -16.15 13.77 -11.19
N GLN A 393 -17.32 13.32 -10.72
CA GLN A 393 -18.55 13.29 -11.53
C GLN A 393 -19.59 14.33 -11.12
N LEU A 394 -19.54 14.85 -9.89
CA LEU A 394 -20.56 15.76 -9.38
C LEU A 394 -20.36 17.22 -9.83
N GLY A 395 -19.29 17.49 -10.58
CA GLY A 395 -18.94 18.83 -11.07
C GLY A 395 -18.27 19.71 -10.02
N TYR A 396 -17.47 19.11 -9.12
CA TYR A 396 -16.62 19.81 -8.16
C TYR A 396 -15.59 20.68 -8.90
N LYS A 397 -15.43 21.94 -8.48
CA LYS A 397 -14.51 22.90 -9.10
C LYS A 397 -13.22 23.05 -8.33
N VAL A 398 -12.10 23.13 -9.05
CA VAL A 398 -10.77 23.38 -8.49
C VAL A 398 -10.11 24.54 -9.21
N SER A 399 -9.48 25.45 -8.45
CA SER A 399 -8.80 26.61 -9.02
C SER A 399 -7.68 26.16 -9.96
N SER A 400 -7.68 26.71 -11.17
CA SER A 400 -6.56 26.67 -12.10
C SER A 400 -5.65 27.91 -11.90
N LEU A 401 -4.64 28.09 -12.77
CA LEU A 401 -3.55 29.10 -12.79
C LEU A 401 -3.86 30.54 -12.33
N PHE A 402 -5.13 30.94 -12.23
CA PHE A 402 -5.56 32.23 -11.70
C PHE A 402 -6.54 32.05 -10.52
N PRO A 403 -6.02 31.89 -9.27
CA PRO A 403 -6.85 31.68 -8.07
C PRO A 403 -7.86 32.79 -7.79
N SER A 404 -7.64 33.97 -8.38
CA SER A 404 -8.51 35.14 -8.29
C SER A 404 -9.76 35.08 -9.20
N LEU A 405 -9.81 34.19 -10.20
CA LEU A 405 -10.93 34.11 -11.16
C LEU A 405 -11.93 32.99 -10.87
N GLU A 406 -11.51 31.80 -10.41
CA GLU A 406 -12.39 30.69 -10.02
C GLU A 406 -11.87 30.03 -8.73
N PRO A 407 -12.42 30.33 -7.54
CA PRO A 407 -11.96 29.73 -6.29
C PRO A 407 -12.31 28.24 -6.24
N THR A 408 -11.42 27.42 -5.66
CA THR A 408 -11.70 26.01 -5.36
C THR A 408 -12.97 25.88 -4.52
N ASP A 409 -13.84 24.95 -4.91
CA ASP A 409 -15.08 24.67 -4.19
C ASP A 409 -14.77 24.33 -2.72
N LYS A 410 -15.58 24.88 -1.82
CA LYS A 410 -15.65 24.50 -0.41
C LYS A 410 -17.09 24.12 -0.15
N LEU A 411 -17.34 22.85 0.14
CA LEU A 411 -18.70 22.31 0.17
C LEU A 411 -18.95 21.56 1.47
N TRP A 412 -19.95 22.00 2.23
CA TRP A 412 -20.42 21.29 3.42
C TRP A 412 -20.88 19.88 3.10
N ILE A 413 -20.47 18.94 3.96
CA ILE A 413 -20.96 17.57 4.00
C ILE A 413 -21.63 17.30 5.36
N GLY A 414 -22.24 16.13 5.51
CA GLY A 414 -23.06 15.83 6.68
C GLY A 414 -22.29 15.50 7.97
N LEU A 415 -20.95 15.44 7.95
CA LEU A 415 -20.15 15.00 9.10
C LEU A 415 -20.00 16.17 10.10
N ASN A 416 -20.19 15.89 11.39
CA ASN A 416 -20.16 16.88 12.46
C ASN A 416 -19.98 16.21 13.83
N ASP A 417 -19.42 16.89 14.83
CA ASP A 417 -19.30 16.42 16.23
C ASP A 417 -20.11 17.29 17.21
N ARG A 418 -21.12 18.02 16.71
CA ARG A 418 -21.94 18.97 17.48
C ARG A 418 -22.70 18.35 18.66
N LYS A 419 -23.02 17.06 18.59
CA LYS A 419 -23.70 16.34 19.67
C LYS A 419 -22.75 15.99 20.81
N VAL A 420 -21.55 15.54 20.46
CA VAL A 420 -20.51 15.08 21.39
C VAL A 420 -19.17 15.51 20.80
N GLN A 421 -18.58 16.54 21.39
CA GLN A 421 -17.29 17.08 20.93
C GLN A 421 -16.25 15.96 20.78
N MET A 422 -15.45 16.03 19.72
CA MET A 422 -14.43 15.06 19.32
C MET A 422 -14.99 13.71 18.85
N TYR A 423 -16.30 13.57 18.68
CA TYR A 423 -16.94 12.37 18.15
C TYR A 423 -17.85 12.73 16.97
N PHE A 424 -17.33 12.52 15.77
CA PHE A 424 -17.98 12.85 14.51
C PHE A 424 -19.04 11.82 14.13
N GLU A 425 -20.21 12.30 13.73
CA GLU A 425 -21.33 11.50 13.26
C GLU A 425 -21.92 12.10 11.98
N TRP A 426 -22.51 11.25 11.14
CA TRP A 426 -23.27 11.74 10.00
C TRP A 426 -24.63 12.30 10.45
N SER A 427 -24.96 13.47 9.91
CA SER A 427 -26.22 14.15 10.19
C SER A 427 -27.45 13.34 9.77
N ASP A 428 -27.33 12.44 8.78
CA ASP A 428 -28.39 11.55 8.32
C ASP A 428 -28.55 10.25 9.15
N GLY A 429 -27.71 10.07 10.17
CA GLY A 429 -27.71 8.90 11.06
C GLY A 429 -27.05 7.65 10.47
N SER A 430 -26.46 7.71 9.28
CA SER A 430 -25.65 6.61 8.75
C SER A 430 -24.38 6.41 9.59
N PRO A 431 -23.85 5.18 9.70
CA PRO A 431 -22.59 4.95 10.40
C PRO A 431 -21.42 5.57 9.63
N VAL A 432 -20.44 6.13 10.33
CA VAL A 432 -19.18 6.53 9.68
C VAL A 432 -18.36 5.27 9.44
N THR A 433 -18.12 4.95 8.18
CA THR A 433 -17.33 3.78 7.75
C THR A 433 -16.07 4.17 6.98
N TYR A 434 -15.97 5.45 6.62
CA TYR A 434 -14.88 6.00 5.82
C TYR A 434 -14.61 7.44 6.26
N THR A 435 -13.34 7.82 6.30
CA THR A 435 -12.88 9.19 6.53
C THR A 435 -11.65 9.46 5.69
N LYS A 436 -11.56 10.62 5.04
CA LYS A 436 -10.33 11.06 4.37
C LYS A 436 -10.08 12.54 4.64
N TRP A 437 -9.30 12.79 5.69
CA TRP A 437 -9.00 14.13 6.16
C TRP A 437 -7.95 14.82 5.29
N HIS A 438 -8.07 16.13 5.19
CA HIS A 438 -7.09 17.00 4.54
C HIS A 438 -5.85 17.12 5.43
N LEU A 439 -4.69 17.41 4.82
CA LEU A 439 -3.46 17.63 5.58
C LEU A 439 -3.67 18.69 6.67
N GLY A 440 -3.31 18.31 7.91
CA GLY A 440 -3.46 19.14 9.11
C GLY A 440 -4.79 19.01 9.83
N GLU A 441 -5.77 18.33 9.24
CA GLU A 441 -7.12 18.16 9.78
C GLU A 441 -7.33 16.73 10.33
N PRO A 442 -8.28 16.51 11.25
CA PRO A 442 -9.09 17.53 11.94
C PRO A 442 -8.26 18.34 12.96
N SER A 443 -8.55 19.64 13.10
CA SER A 443 -7.78 20.57 13.93
C SER A 443 -8.47 20.89 15.27
N THR A 444 -7.74 20.74 16.38
CA THR A 444 -8.29 21.06 17.72
C THR A 444 -7.89 22.48 18.13
N THR A 445 -8.55 23.52 17.60
CA THR A 445 -8.28 24.90 18.03
C THR A 445 -9.06 25.26 19.30
N ASN A 446 -8.33 25.53 20.40
CA ASN A 446 -8.89 25.73 21.76
C ASN A 446 -9.81 26.96 21.95
N ASN A 447 -10.11 27.76 20.90
CA ASN A 447 -10.82 29.02 21.04
C ASN A 447 -12.17 29.09 20.31
N ARG A 448 -12.43 28.23 19.31
CA ARG A 448 -13.76 28.03 18.70
C ARG A 448 -13.86 26.59 18.21
N PRO A 449 -14.85 25.82 18.68
CA PRO A 449 -15.01 24.44 18.27
C PRO A 449 -15.38 24.39 16.78
N GLU A 450 -14.57 23.68 15.98
CA GLU A 450 -14.73 23.54 14.53
C GLU A 450 -15.61 22.33 14.23
N ASP A 451 -16.90 22.41 14.58
CA ASP A 451 -17.71 21.19 14.72
C ASP A 451 -18.33 20.62 13.43
N CYS A 452 -18.09 21.27 12.29
CA CYS A 452 -18.73 20.94 11.02
C CYS A 452 -17.70 20.67 9.94
N VAL A 453 -17.97 19.73 9.05
CA VAL A 453 -16.97 19.29 8.07
C VAL A 453 -17.36 19.67 6.65
N LEU A 454 -16.38 20.16 5.90
CA LEU A 454 -16.49 20.45 4.46
C LEU A 454 -15.42 19.71 3.65
N ILE A 455 -15.71 19.53 2.36
CA ILE A 455 -14.76 19.09 1.34
C ILE A 455 -14.03 20.33 0.81
N LYS A 456 -12.69 20.25 0.74
CA LYS A 456 -11.83 21.31 0.16
C LYS A 456 -10.59 20.74 -0.54
N GLY A 457 -9.93 21.62 -1.29
CA GLY A 457 -8.63 21.32 -1.90
C GLY A 457 -8.76 20.51 -3.20
N GLN A 458 -7.63 20.18 -3.80
CA GLN A 458 -7.61 19.51 -5.12
C GLN A 458 -8.18 18.09 -5.03
N ASN A 459 -7.87 17.35 -3.97
CA ASN A 459 -8.34 15.97 -3.82
C ASN A 459 -9.73 15.84 -3.19
N GLY A 460 -10.39 16.95 -2.85
CA GLY A 460 -11.66 16.93 -2.13
C GLY A 460 -11.59 16.35 -0.72
N TYR A 461 -10.43 16.45 -0.06
CA TYR A 461 -10.26 15.96 1.31
C TYR A 461 -11.00 16.83 2.33
N TRP A 462 -11.25 16.25 3.49
CA TRP A 462 -12.18 16.80 4.46
C TRP A 462 -11.47 17.71 5.44
N ALA A 463 -12.10 18.82 5.80
CA ALA A 463 -11.62 19.72 6.83
C ALA A 463 -12.76 20.06 7.76
N ASP A 464 -12.49 19.96 9.05
CA ASP A 464 -13.36 20.50 10.08
C ASP A 464 -13.26 22.03 10.07
N GLN A 465 -14.36 22.66 10.43
CA GLN A 465 -14.53 24.09 10.31
C GLN A 465 -15.67 24.62 11.18
N VAL A 466 -15.55 25.90 11.56
CA VAL A 466 -16.59 26.65 12.25
C VAL A 466 -17.89 26.62 11.45
N CYS A 467 -18.95 26.07 12.03
CA CYS A 467 -20.25 25.80 11.40
C CYS A 467 -20.95 27.03 10.81
N GLU A 468 -20.72 28.22 11.37
CA GLU A 468 -21.33 29.48 10.93
C GLU A 468 -20.68 30.05 9.66
N LYS A 469 -19.53 29.51 9.22
CA LYS A 469 -18.94 29.94 7.94
C LYS A 469 -19.87 29.60 6.80
N GLU A 470 -20.02 30.53 5.87
CA GLU A 470 -20.84 30.28 4.69
C GLU A 470 -20.02 29.55 3.63
N ALA A 471 -20.57 28.45 3.12
CA ALA A 471 -20.01 27.68 2.02
C ALA A 471 -21.15 27.05 1.20
N GLY A 472 -20.81 26.53 0.00
CA GLY A 472 -21.74 25.66 -0.72
C GLY A 472 -21.94 24.34 0.02
N TYR A 473 -22.77 23.44 -0.50
CA TYR A 473 -23.10 22.20 0.19
C TYR A 473 -23.51 21.08 -0.78
N ILE A 474 -23.33 19.83 -0.34
CA ILE A 474 -23.71 18.64 -1.10
C ILE A 474 -24.88 17.95 -0.41
N CYS A 475 -25.95 17.72 -1.15
CA CYS A 475 -27.09 16.93 -0.66
C CYS A 475 -27.06 15.52 -1.25
N LYS A 476 -27.50 14.53 -0.46
CA LYS A 476 -27.66 13.11 -0.83
C LYS A 476 -29.07 12.65 -0.48
N ARG A 477 -29.68 11.84 -1.36
CA ARG A 477 -30.97 11.17 -1.11
C ARG A 477 -30.95 9.75 -1.66
N LYS A 478 -31.79 8.88 -1.09
CA LYS A 478 -32.06 7.57 -1.69
C LYS A 478 -32.76 7.78 -3.03
N ALA A 479 -32.37 6.96 -4.00
CA ALA A 479 -32.99 7.02 -5.31
C ALA A 479 -34.26 6.16 -5.37
N THR A 480 -35.10 6.43 -6.38
CA THR A 480 -36.36 5.71 -6.56
C THR A 480 -36.12 4.48 -7.45
N SER A 481 -36.41 3.28 -6.95
CA SER A 481 -36.27 2.03 -7.73
C SER A 481 -37.32 1.96 -8.85
N GLN A 482 -36.90 1.71 -10.08
CA GLN A 482 -37.78 1.30 -11.18
C GLN A 482 -37.63 -0.19 -11.50
N ILE A 483 -38.75 -0.83 -11.86
CA ILE A 483 -38.76 -2.09 -12.61
C ILE A 483 -38.32 -1.78 -14.05
N ALA A 484 -37.42 -2.60 -14.59
CA ALA A 484 -36.75 -2.44 -15.88
C ALA A 484 -37.60 -1.82 -17.00
N GLY A 485 -37.27 -0.58 -17.34
CA GLY A 485 -37.63 0.09 -18.59
C GLY A 485 -36.44 0.94 -19.01
N GLU A 486 -35.54 0.36 -19.80
CA GLU A 486 -34.35 1.02 -20.34
C GLU A 486 -34.73 2.32 -21.08
N LYS A 487 -34.48 3.46 -20.47
CA LYS A 487 -33.97 4.63 -21.19
C LYS A 487 -32.49 4.76 -20.86
N GLU A 488 -31.66 3.92 -21.46
CA GLU A 488 -30.23 4.20 -21.56
C GLU A 488 -30.08 5.47 -22.40
N ILE A 489 -29.81 6.60 -21.74
CA ILE A 489 -29.44 7.84 -22.41
C ILE A 489 -28.07 7.57 -23.05
N THR A 490 -28.02 7.46 -24.37
CA THR A 490 -26.75 7.46 -25.11
C THR A 490 -26.03 8.78 -24.79
N ALA A 491 -24.92 8.69 -24.06
CA ALA A 491 -24.14 9.86 -23.72
C ALA A 491 -23.64 10.54 -25.02
N ALA A 492 -23.82 11.86 -25.13
CA ALA A 492 -23.47 12.59 -26.34
C ALA A 492 -22.02 12.32 -26.76
N GLY A 493 -21.80 11.84 -27.99
CA GLY A 493 -20.46 11.53 -28.52
C GLY A 493 -19.92 10.14 -28.18
N CYS A 494 -20.64 9.30 -27.43
CA CYS A 494 -20.23 7.93 -27.06
C CYS A 494 -21.14 6.86 -27.67
N LYS A 495 -20.62 5.64 -27.85
CA LYS A 495 -21.38 4.45 -28.29
C LYS A 495 -22.34 3.97 -27.17
N LYS A 496 -23.38 3.19 -27.52
CA LYS A 496 -24.30 2.59 -26.52
C LYS A 496 -23.50 1.73 -25.53
N GLY A 497 -23.80 1.83 -24.23
CA GLY A 497 -23.07 1.13 -23.16
C GLY A 497 -21.79 1.82 -22.68
N TRP A 498 -21.32 2.86 -23.37
CA TRP A 498 -20.14 3.64 -22.96
C TRP A 498 -20.51 4.82 -22.08
N ARG A 499 -19.71 5.06 -21.04
CA ARG A 499 -19.89 6.17 -20.11
C ARG A 499 -18.93 7.30 -20.45
N ARG A 500 -19.45 8.51 -20.61
CA ARG A 500 -18.65 9.69 -20.93
C ARG A 500 -18.04 10.29 -19.67
N TYR A 501 -16.75 10.60 -19.71
CA TYR A 501 -16.08 11.43 -18.73
C TYR A 501 -15.10 12.36 -19.44
N GLY A 502 -15.30 13.68 -19.29
CA GLY A 502 -14.57 14.70 -20.03
C GLY A 502 -14.69 14.54 -21.56
N THR A 503 -13.54 14.43 -22.22
CA THR A 503 -13.40 14.23 -23.67
C THR A 503 -13.34 12.75 -24.08
N TYR A 504 -13.44 11.83 -23.12
CA TYR A 504 -13.32 10.40 -23.35
C TYR A 504 -14.61 9.65 -23.02
N CYS A 505 -14.75 8.47 -23.60
CA CYS A 505 -15.77 7.49 -23.27
C CYS A 505 -15.08 6.23 -22.76
N TYR A 506 -15.67 5.59 -21.74
CA TYR A 506 -15.13 4.39 -21.11
C TYR A 506 -16.14 3.24 -21.15
N LEU A 507 -15.64 2.02 -21.29
CA LEU A 507 -16.43 0.79 -21.28
C LEU A 507 -15.79 -0.23 -20.36
N ILE A 508 -16.60 -0.98 -19.61
CA ILE A 508 -16.13 -2.12 -18.83
C ILE A 508 -16.37 -3.40 -19.64
N GLY A 509 -15.30 -4.14 -19.91
CA GLY A 509 -15.38 -5.48 -20.50
C GLY A 509 -16.07 -6.45 -19.53
N HIS A 510 -17.20 -7.03 -19.94
CA HIS A 510 -17.98 -7.93 -19.08
C HIS A 510 -17.40 -9.35 -18.99
N ILE A 511 -16.62 -9.77 -20.00
CA ILE A 511 -16.03 -11.11 -20.09
C ILE A 511 -14.56 -11.00 -19.63
N PRO A 512 -14.15 -11.70 -18.57
CA PRO A 512 -12.75 -11.73 -18.17
C PRO A 512 -11.85 -12.27 -19.28
N ALA A 513 -10.74 -11.60 -19.52
CA ALA A 513 -9.82 -11.88 -20.61
C ALA A 513 -8.36 -11.69 -20.17
N THR A 514 -7.42 -12.31 -20.88
CA THR A 514 -5.98 -12.00 -20.69
C THR A 514 -5.70 -10.57 -21.12
N PHE A 515 -4.54 -10.01 -20.75
CA PHE A 515 -4.19 -8.64 -21.14
C PHE A 515 -4.21 -8.45 -22.67
N SER A 516 -3.66 -9.42 -23.42
CA SER A 516 -3.64 -9.39 -24.89
C SER A 516 -5.04 -9.53 -25.51
N GLU A 517 -5.85 -10.46 -24.99
CA GLU A 517 -7.26 -10.62 -25.40
C GLU A 517 -8.07 -9.33 -25.14
N ALA A 518 -7.87 -8.71 -23.98
CA ALA A 518 -8.51 -7.46 -23.59
C ALA A 518 -8.09 -6.29 -24.48
N ASN A 519 -6.79 -6.15 -24.77
CA ASN A 519 -6.29 -5.10 -25.66
C ASN A 519 -6.88 -5.22 -27.07
N THR A 520 -6.88 -6.42 -27.64
CA THR A 520 -7.49 -6.71 -28.95
C THR A 520 -8.99 -6.38 -28.95
N THR A 521 -9.68 -6.65 -27.85
CA THR A 521 -11.12 -6.36 -27.73
C THR A 521 -11.38 -4.84 -27.69
N CYS A 522 -10.58 -4.08 -26.94
CA CYS A 522 -10.70 -2.62 -26.92
C CYS A 522 -10.37 -1.99 -28.28
N GLU A 523 -9.35 -2.49 -28.99
CA GLU A 523 -9.01 -2.07 -30.36
C GLU A 523 -10.14 -2.34 -31.35
N GLY A 524 -10.79 -3.51 -31.24
CA GLY A 524 -11.97 -3.85 -32.04
C GLY A 524 -13.16 -2.90 -31.85
N GLU A 525 -13.22 -2.23 -30.69
CA GLU A 525 -14.23 -1.21 -30.39
C GLU A 525 -13.81 0.22 -30.77
N GLU A 526 -12.76 0.39 -31.57
CA GLU A 526 -12.12 1.69 -31.92
C GLU A 526 -11.58 2.44 -30.68
N GLY A 527 -11.20 1.70 -29.64
CA GLY A 527 -10.60 2.23 -28.43
C GLY A 527 -9.26 1.56 -28.12
N TYR A 528 -8.82 1.70 -26.88
CA TYR A 528 -7.63 1.04 -26.33
C TYR A 528 -7.87 0.74 -24.85
N LEU A 529 -7.04 -0.10 -24.24
CA LEU A 529 -7.10 -0.29 -22.79
C LEU A 529 -6.92 1.05 -22.07
N ALA A 530 -7.71 1.28 -21.03
CA ALA A 530 -7.75 2.57 -20.36
C ALA A 530 -6.36 2.98 -19.88
N THR A 531 -5.97 4.19 -20.28
CA THR A 531 -4.80 4.89 -19.77
C THR A 531 -5.22 5.87 -18.71
N ASP A 532 -4.40 6.03 -17.69
CA ASP A 532 -4.49 7.15 -16.75
C ASP A 532 -3.48 8.22 -17.18
N SER A 533 -3.69 8.74 -18.38
CA SER A 533 -2.83 9.72 -19.03
C SER A 533 -3.70 10.70 -19.82
N CYS A 534 -3.31 11.97 -19.73
CA CYS A 534 -3.92 13.05 -20.50
C CYS A 534 -2.93 13.50 -21.58
N LEU A 535 -3.39 13.51 -22.84
CA LEU A 535 -2.62 13.79 -24.05
C LEU A 535 -2.00 15.20 -24.13
N CYS A 536 -2.18 16.08 -23.14
CA CYS A 536 -1.82 17.49 -23.27
C CYS A 536 -0.72 17.92 -22.29
N PHE A 537 0.53 17.68 -22.63
CA PHE A 537 1.76 17.95 -21.85
C PHE A 537 1.91 19.40 -21.29
N HIS A 538 1.07 20.36 -21.71
CA HIS A 538 1.12 21.75 -21.21
C HIS A 538 -0.20 22.27 -20.62
N LEU A 539 -1.36 21.63 -20.89
CA LEU A 539 -2.55 21.78 -20.03
C LEU A 539 -2.43 20.92 -18.75
N CYS A 540 -1.52 19.95 -18.77
CA CYS A 540 -1.14 19.11 -17.63
C CYS A 540 -0.05 19.72 -16.72
N LEU A 541 0.29 21.00 -16.91
CA LEU A 541 1.27 21.69 -16.05
C LEU A 541 0.83 21.84 -14.58
N HIS A 542 -0.36 21.36 -14.23
CA HIS A 542 -0.81 21.26 -12.86
C HIS A 542 -1.33 19.84 -12.63
N ASP A 543 -0.81 19.19 -11.58
CA ASP A 543 -1.13 17.89 -10.94
C ASP A 543 -2.64 17.58 -10.72
N VAL A 544 -3.50 18.42 -11.27
CA VAL A 544 -4.94 18.50 -11.02
C VAL A 544 -5.71 17.53 -11.93
N PHE A 545 -5.40 17.38 -13.23
CA PHE A 545 -6.27 16.61 -14.14
C PHE A 545 -6.15 15.08 -13.98
N TYR A 546 -4.95 14.56 -13.68
CA TYR A 546 -4.67 13.11 -13.59
C TYR A 546 -5.46 12.42 -12.48
N ARG A 547 -5.48 13.05 -11.30
CA ARG A 547 -6.10 12.49 -10.09
C ARG A 547 -7.61 12.28 -10.24
N TYR A 548 -8.28 13.06 -11.08
CA TYR A 548 -9.72 12.88 -11.30
C TYR A 548 -10.04 11.78 -12.31
N GLU A 549 -9.15 11.48 -13.27
CA GLU A 549 -9.34 10.31 -14.13
C GLU A 549 -9.21 9.02 -13.31
N GLN A 550 -8.18 8.90 -12.47
CA GLN A 550 -8.07 7.81 -11.48
C GLN A 550 -9.31 7.73 -10.57
N ALA A 551 -9.77 8.86 -10.02
CA ALA A 551 -10.97 8.89 -9.19
C ALA A 551 -12.22 8.44 -9.98
N TYR A 552 -12.37 8.90 -11.23
CA TYR A 552 -13.44 8.43 -12.09
C TYR A 552 -13.37 6.93 -12.32
N LEU A 553 -12.20 6.37 -12.67
CA LEU A 553 -11.99 4.93 -12.85
C LEU A 553 -12.33 4.13 -11.59
N SER A 554 -11.89 4.62 -10.41
CA SER A 554 -12.19 4.02 -9.11
C SER A 554 -13.70 4.00 -8.84
N SER A 555 -14.39 5.09 -9.14
CA SER A 555 -15.86 5.17 -9.01
C SER A 555 -16.61 4.34 -10.07
N LEU A 556 -16.01 4.15 -11.26
CA LEU A 556 -16.58 3.42 -12.40
C LEU A 556 -16.58 1.91 -12.15
N VAL A 557 -15.48 1.37 -11.61
CA VAL A 557 -15.46 -0.01 -11.11
C VAL A 557 -16.36 -0.13 -9.88
N GLY A 558 -16.34 0.88 -9.01
CA GLY A 558 -17.26 1.00 -7.88
C GLY A 558 -17.20 -0.21 -6.95
N LEU A 559 -18.34 -0.54 -6.34
CA LEU A 559 -18.48 -1.64 -5.37
C LEU A 559 -18.66 -3.02 -6.02
N ARG A 560 -18.12 -3.20 -7.23
CA ARG A 560 -18.19 -4.45 -7.98
C ARG A 560 -17.45 -5.59 -7.25
N PRO A 561 -17.91 -6.85 -7.37
CA PRO A 561 -17.29 -7.98 -6.67
C PRO A 561 -15.97 -8.44 -7.31
N GLU A 562 -15.67 -8.04 -8.55
CA GLU A 562 -14.43 -8.40 -9.20
C GLU A 562 -13.22 -7.75 -8.52
N LYS A 563 -12.17 -8.52 -8.28
CA LYS A 563 -10.97 -8.06 -7.57
C LYS A 563 -10.10 -7.10 -8.39
N TYR A 564 -10.06 -7.28 -9.71
CA TYR A 564 -9.13 -6.61 -10.61
C TYR A 564 -9.76 -6.21 -11.94
N PHE A 565 -9.27 -5.10 -12.50
CA PHE A 565 -9.57 -4.63 -13.84
C PHE A 565 -8.28 -4.24 -14.59
N TRP A 566 -8.01 -4.82 -15.76
CA TRP A 566 -6.85 -4.45 -16.57
C TRP A 566 -6.89 -2.98 -17.00
N LEU A 567 -5.74 -2.32 -16.87
CA LEU A 567 -5.40 -1.03 -17.47
C LEU A 567 -4.41 -1.26 -18.62
N GLY A 568 -4.10 -0.22 -19.39
CA GLY A 568 -3.19 -0.33 -20.54
C GLY A 568 -1.69 -0.31 -20.21
N LEU A 569 -1.28 -0.32 -18.94
CA LEU A 569 0.12 -0.17 -18.53
C LEU A 569 0.81 -1.53 -18.38
N SER A 570 2.03 -1.66 -18.87
CA SER A 570 2.85 -2.87 -18.72
C SER A 570 4.34 -2.56 -18.90
N ASP A 571 5.23 -3.42 -18.41
CA ASP A 571 6.68 -3.37 -18.65
C ASP A 571 7.17 -4.59 -19.45
N VAL A 572 6.25 -5.26 -20.17
CA VAL A 572 6.57 -6.48 -20.94
C VAL A 572 7.53 -6.20 -22.10
N GLN A 573 7.50 -4.99 -22.66
CA GLN A 573 8.38 -4.60 -23.76
C GLN A 573 9.81 -4.34 -23.27
N ASP A 574 9.94 -3.55 -22.20
CA ASP A 574 11.20 -3.16 -21.57
C ASP A 574 11.08 -3.41 -20.07
N GLN A 575 11.60 -4.55 -19.61
CA GLN A 575 11.48 -4.97 -18.21
C GLN A 575 11.96 -3.87 -17.25
N GLY A 576 11.12 -3.49 -16.29
CA GLY A 576 11.39 -2.41 -15.35
C GLY A 576 11.06 -1.00 -15.83
N ILE A 577 10.62 -0.82 -17.09
CA ILE A 577 10.14 0.44 -17.67
C ILE A 577 8.68 0.28 -18.10
N PHE A 578 7.76 0.88 -17.34
CA PHE A 578 6.34 0.81 -17.64
C PHE A 578 5.95 1.78 -18.76
N SER A 579 5.19 1.29 -19.74
CA SER A 579 4.65 2.08 -20.85
C SER A 579 3.20 1.72 -21.14
N TRP A 580 2.44 2.69 -21.63
CA TRP A 580 1.05 2.48 -22.05
C TRP A 580 1.01 1.78 -23.40
N ALA A 581 0.12 0.79 -23.56
CA ALA A 581 -0.04 0.00 -24.79
C ALA A 581 -0.34 0.84 -26.05
N ASN A 582 -0.89 2.05 -25.88
CA ASN A 582 -1.19 2.99 -26.96
C ASN A 582 -0.01 3.93 -27.31
N GLY A 583 1.12 3.85 -26.59
CA GLY A 583 2.29 4.70 -26.77
C GLY A 583 2.20 6.09 -26.12
N GLU A 584 1.18 6.38 -25.31
CA GLU A 584 1.13 7.61 -24.50
C GLU A 584 2.26 7.62 -23.45
N ALA A 585 2.73 8.82 -23.09
CA ALA A 585 3.69 8.98 -22.01
C ALA A 585 3.04 8.66 -20.65
N VAL A 586 3.77 7.98 -19.76
CA VAL A 586 3.35 7.73 -18.39
C VAL A 586 3.51 9.02 -17.58
N SER A 587 2.38 9.62 -17.22
CA SER A 587 2.33 10.91 -16.51
C SER A 587 1.77 10.80 -15.09
N PHE A 588 1.21 9.65 -14.73
CA PHE A 588 0.66 9.36 -13.41
C PHE A 588 0.83 7.87 -13.07
N THR A 589 1.01 7.58 -11.78
CA THR A 589 1.08 6.22 -11.23
C THR A 589 0.43 6.12 -9.86
N HIS A 590 -0.28 5.03 -9.59
CA HIS A 590 -0.99 4.81 -8.32
C HIS A 590 -0.78 3.39 -7.80
N TRP A 591 0.48 3.04 -7.52
CA TRP A 591 0.92 1.70 -7.14
C TRP A 591 0.38 1.25 -5.77
N ASP A 592 -0.01 -0.01 -5.65
CA ASP A 592 -0.32 -0.67 -4.37
C ASP A 592 0.96 -0.98 -3.57
N ALA A 593 0.79 -1.39 -2.31
CA ALA A 593 1.87 -1.82 -1.43
C ALA A 593 2.79 -2.86 -2.08
N GLY A 594 4.10 -2.58 -2.11
CA GLY A 594 5.11 -3.46 -2.71
C GLY A 594 5.14 -3.46 -4.24
N MET A 595 4.32 -2.64 -4.90
CA MET A 595 4.28 -2.47 -6.35
C MET A 595 5.12 -1.25 -6.79
N PRO A 596 5.62 -1.22 -8.04
CA PRO A 596 5.49 -2.24 -9.09
C PRO A 596 6.33 -3.52 -8.87
N GLY A 597 7.15 -3.56 -7.81
CA GLY A 597 7.97 -4.73 -7.47
C GLY A 597 9.06 -5.01 -8.52
N ASN A 598 9.72 -6.17 -8.46
CA ASN A 598 10.75 -6.53 -9.44
C ASN A 598 10.23 -7.45 -10.56
N LYS A 599 8.93 -7.73 -10.56
CA LYS A 599 8.30 -8.71 -11.45
C LYS A 599 7.76 -7.98 -12.68
N PRO A 600 8.15 -8.37 -13.91
CA PRO A 600 7.51 -7.84 -15.09
C PRO A 600 6.07 -8.36 -15.17
N GLY A 601 5.19 -7.54 -15.74
CA GLY A 601 3.80 -7.92 -15.91
C GLY A 601 2.94 -6.81 -16.47
N CYS A 602 1.64 -7.04 -16.31
CA CYS A 602 0.60 -6.15 -16.79
C CYS A 602 -0.12 -5.56 -15.59
N VAL A 603 -0.52 -4.30 -15.71
CA VAL A 603 -1.07 -3.55 -14.58
C VAL A 603 -2.58 -3.70 -14.52
N ALA A 604 -3.10 -4.05 -13.35
CA ALA A 604 -4.51 -4.09 -13.06
C ALA A 604 -4.86 -3.21 -11.85
N MET A 605 -5.97 -2.50 -11.95
CA MET A 605 -6.54 -1.71 -10.88
C MET A 605 -7.36 -2.60 -9.93
N ARG A 606 -7.18 -2.42 -8.62
CA ARG A 606 -7.91 -3.12 -7.56
C ARG A 606 -9.26 -2.50 -7.25
N THR A 607 -10.10 -3.28 -6.56
CA THR A 607 -11.41 -2.87 -6.03
C THR A 607 -11.50 -3.06 -4.52
N GLY A 608 -12.59 -2.60 -3.91
CA GLY A 608 -12.86 -2.75 -2.48
C GLY A 608 -12.00 -1.79 -1.64
N THR A 609 -11.42 -2.27 -0.54
CA THR A 609 -10.64 -1.41 0.36
C THR A 609 -9.36 -0.86 -0.26
N ALA A 610 -8.87 -1.46 -1.33
CA ALA A 610 -7.72 -1.00 -2.12
C ALA A 610 -8.17 -0.40 -3.48
N ALA A 611 -9.42 0.05 -3.59
CA ALA A 611 -9.97 0.52 -4.85
C ALA A 611 -9.12 1.63 -5.48
N GLY A 612 -8.76 1.45 -6.75
CA GLY A 612 -7.96 2.41 -7.49
C GLY A 612 -6.44 2.22 -7.40
N LEU A 613 -5.93 1.40 -6.48
CA LEU A 613 -4.50 1.06 -6.43
C LEU A 613 -4.13 0.03 -7.50
N TRP A 614 -2.89 0.07 -7.97
CA TRP A 614 -2.40 -0.69 -9.11
C TRP A 614 -1.50 -1.84 -8.66
N ASP A 615 -1.88 -3.07 -9.02
CA ASP A 615 -1.09 -4.28 -8.89
C ASP A 615 -0.46 -4.64 -10.24
N VAL A 616 0.78 -5.14 -10.22
CA VAL A 616 1.40 -5.81 -11.36
C VAL A 616 1.06 -7.30 -11.28
N LEU A 617 0.37 -7.82 -12.31
CA LEU A 617 -0.10 -9.19 -12.40
C LEU A 617 0.51 -9.91 -13.60
N ASP A 618 0.48 -11.25 -13.56
CA ASP A 618 0.76 -12.07 -14.74
C ASP A 618 -0.28 -11.78 -15.83
N CYS A 619 0.21 -11.32 -16.99
CA CYS A 619 -0.57 -10.93 -18.17
C CYS A 619 -1.46 -12.05 -18.71
N GLU A 620 -1.15 -13.32 -18.39
CA GLU A 620 -1.93 -14.50 -18.80
C GLU A 620 -3.13 -14.76 -17.88
N THR A 621 -3.24 -14.07 -16.75
CA THR A 621 -4.42 -14.17 -15.89
C THR A 621 -5.63 -13.52 -16.55
N LYS A 622 -6.84 -14.04 -16.30
CA LYS A 622 -8.07 -13.49 -16.86
C LYS A 622 -8.74 -12.53 -15.88
N GLN A 623 -8.77 -11.25 -16.23
CA GLN A 623 -9.45 -10.21 -15.46
C GLN A 623 -10.44 -9.47 -16.35
N LYS A 624 -11.39 -8.76 -15.75
CA LYS A 624 -12.16 -7.76 -16.50
C LYS A 624 -11.23 -6.61 -16.88
N TYR A 625 -11.68 -5.72 -17.75
CA TYR A 625 -10.83 -4.66 -18.29
C TYR A 625 -11.65 -3.40 -18.57
N ILE A 626 -10.97 -2.27 -18.69
CA ILE A 626 -11.58 -0.99 -19.01
C ILE A 626 -11.04 -0.53 -20.35
N CYS A 627 -11.91 -0.20 -21.29
CA CYS A 627 -11.53 0.43 -22.55
C CYS A 627 -11.77 1.94 -22.48
N LYS A 628 -10.94 2.72 -23.18
CA LYS A 628 -11.02 4.18 -23.35
C LYS A 628 -11.06 4.51 -24.83
N GLN A 629 -11.91 5.45 -25.23
CA GLN A 629 -11.96 6.01 -26.58
C GLN A 629 -12.22 7.51 -26.54
N TRP A 630 -11.80 8.24 -27.57
CA TRP A 630 -12.11 9.67 -27.71
C TRP A 630 -13.59 9.88 -28.06
N ALA A 631 -14.26 10.82 -27.42
CA ALA A 631 -15.65 11.14 -27.71
C ALA A 631 -15.79 11.82 -29.08
N LYS A 632 -16.73 11.36 -29.91
CA LYS A 632 -16.97 11.94 -31.24
C LYS A 632 -17.40 13.41 -31.11
N GLY A 633 -16.66 14.32 -31.77
CA GLY A 633 -16.92 15.76 -31.77
C GLY A 633 -16.26 16.54 -30.63
N ALA A 634 -15.43 15.92 -29.77
CA ALA A 634 -14.62 16.65 -28.81
C ALA A 634 -13.45 17.36 -29.51
N THR A 635 -13.30 18.66 -29.25
CA THR A 635 -12.23 19.50 -29.82
C THR A 635 -10.89 19.21 -29.17
N VAL A 636 -9.84 19.02 -29.99
CA VAL A 636 -8.46 18.93 -29.51
C VAL A 636 -8.05 20.30 -28.95
N PRO A 637 -7.45 20.37 -27.75
CA PRO A 637 -6.92 21.63 -27.23
C PRO A 637 -5.88 22.25 -28.19
N PRO A 638 -5.78 23.58 -28.28
CA PRO A 638 -4.78 24.22 -29.13
C PRO A 638 -3.37 23.80 -28.70
N ILE A 639 -2.52 23.49 -29.68
CA ILE A 639 -1.10 23.20 -29.46
C ILE A 639 -0.46 24.45 -28.83
N PRO A 640 0.15 24.36 -27.64
CA PRO A 640 0.80 25.50 -27.01
C PRO A 640 1.95 26.02 -27.87
N THR A 641 2.11 27.33 -27.88
CA THR A 641 3.28 27.99 -28.48
C THR A 641 4.49 27.69 -27.60
N THR A 642 5.57 27.17 -28.18
CA THR A 642 6.80 26.80 -27.49
C THR A 642 7.35 28.00 -26.70
N ALA A 643 7.24 27.95 -25.37
CA ALA A 643 7.88 28.92 -24.50
C ALA A 643 9.41 28.72 -24.54
N LEU A 644 10.17 29.82 -24.43
CA LEU A 644 11.63 29.79 -24.32
C LEU A 644 12.05 28.93 -23.12
N VAL A 645 13.00 28.02 -23.34
CA VAL A 645 13.58 27.19 -22.27
C VAL A 645 14.16 28.11 -21.19
N PRO A 646 13.66 28.07 -19.94
CA PRO A 646 14.16 28.92 -18.88
C PRO A 646 15.63 28.59 -18.58
N THR A 647 16.47 29.62 -18.41
CA THR A 647 17.84 29.46 -17.91
C THR A 647 17.83 29.29 -16.39
N CYS A 648 18.71 28.42 -15.88
CA CYS A 648 18.76 28.13 -14.45
C CYS A 648 19.30 29.31 -13.62
N PRO A 649 18.79 29.52 -12.39
CA PRO A 649 19.32 30.52 -11.47
C PRO A 649 20.78 30.27 -11.12
N GLU A 650 21.48 31.31 -10.64
CA GLU A 650 22.89 31.21 -10.27
C GLU A 650 23.16 30.10 -9.24
N GLY A 651 24.16 29.25 -9.50
CA GLY A 651 24.51 28.10 -8.66
C GLY A 651 23.60 26.87 -8.82
N TRP A 652 22.70 26.86 -9.80
CA TRP A 652 21.97 25.67 -10.24
C TRP A 652 22.51 25.17 -11.59
N VAL A 653 22.55 23.86 -11.77
CA VAL A 653 23.01 23.19 -12.99
C VAL A 653 21.81 22.85 -13.86
N SER A 654 21.83 23.20 -15.14
CA SER A 654 20.78 22.82 -16.08
C SER A 654 20.81 21.33 -16.35
N ASN A 655 19.65 20.68 -16.23
CA ASN A 655 19.47 19.34 -16.76
C ASN A 655 19.23 19.44 -18.26
N ASN A 656 20.11 18.90 -19.11
CA ASN A 656 19.96 19.04 -20.57
C ASN A 656 18.77 18.23 -21.15
N HIS A 657 18.16 17.34 -20.36
CA HIS A 657 17.07 16.45 -20.78
C HIS A 657 15.67 16.93 -20.33
N ARG A 658 15.58 17.91 -19.41
CA ARG A 658 14.34 18.54 -18.96
C ARG A 658 14.52 20.04 -18.79
N SER A 659 13.45 20.81 -18.88
CA SER A 659 13.41 22.21 -18.42
C SER A 659 13.46 22.32 -16.88
N SER A 660 14.44 21.68 -16.23
CA SER A 660 14.60 21.62 -14.78
C SER A 660 16.04 21.93 -14.37
N CYS A 661 16.19 22.45 -13.17
CA CYS A 661 17.48 22.88 -12.62
C CYS A 661 17.80 22.05 -11.38
N LEU A 662 19.05 21.64 -11.25
CA LEU A 662 19.53 20.79 -10.14
C LEU A 662 20.51 21.56 -9.26
N LYS A 663 20.45 21.30 -7.96
CA LYS A 663 21.41 21.82 -6.98
C LYS A 663 21.70 20.79 -5.91
N HIS A 664 22.98 20.49 -5.71
CA HIS A 664 23.44 19.56 -4.69
C HIS A 664 24.01 20.29 -3.47
N PHE A 665 23.97 19.63 -2.31
CA PHE A 665 24.47 20.15 -1.05
C PHE A 665 25.36 19.11 -0.38
N CYS A 666 26.67 19.37 -0.30
CA CYS A 666 27.59 18.54 0.47
C CYS A 666 27.74 19.10 1.89
N ARG A 667 27.51 18.26 2.90
CA ARG A 667 27.54 18.65 4.32
C ARG A 667 28.37 17.64 5.12
N SER A 668 29.12 18.12 6.10
CA SER A 668 29.78 17.26 7.10
C SER A 668 28.76 16.39 7.84
N GLU A 669 29.13 15.19 8.30
CA GLU A 669 28.27 14.23 9.03
C GLU A 669 27.36 14.89 10.09
N ILE A 670 27.91 15.76 10.94
CA ILE A 670 27.17 16.42 12.04
C ILE A 670 26.09 17.40 11.53
N ARG A 671 26.14 17.80 10.26
CA ARG A 671 25.20 18.73 9.61
C ARG A 671 24.29 18.03 8.59
N LYS A 672 24.36 16.70 8.47
CA LYS A 672 23.45 15.93 7.63
C LYS A 672 22.03 16.07 8.18
N LYS A 673 21.08 15.98 7.27
CA LYS A 673 19.66 16.13 7.54
C LYS A 673 18.97 14.80 7.33
N SER A 674 17.91 14.54 8.10
CA SER A 674 17.00 13.44 7.79
C SER A 674 16.33 13.69 6.43
N TRP A 675 15.71 12.66 5.84
CA TRP A 675 14.98 12.80 4.58
C TRP A 675 13.91 13.91 4.66
N PHE A 676 13.15 13.96 5.76
CA PHE A 676 12.13 14.98 6.00
C PHE A 676 12.72 16.39 6.09
N GLU A 677 13.78 16.57 6.87
CA GLU A 677 14.46 17.86 7.01
C GLU A 677 15.10 18.34 5.69
N ALA A 678 15.62 17.40 4.89
CA ALA A 678 16.19 17.69 3.58
C ALA A 678 15.12 18.13 2.60
N ARG A 679 13.97 17.44 2.55
CA ARG A 679 12.82 17.84 1.74
C ARG A 679 12.27 19.20 2.13
N ASP A 680 12.06 19.43 3.43
CA ASP A 680 11.58 20.73 3.93
C ASP A 680 12.54 21.86 3.54
N PHE A 681 13.85 21.62 3.63
CA PHE A 681 14.86 22.57 3.16
C PHE A 681 14.80 22.81 1.65
N CYS A 682 14.66 21.77 0.83
CA CYS A 682 14.51 21.90 -0.62
C CYS A 682 13.25 22.71 -1.00
N ARG A 683 12.13 22.49 -0.30
CA ARG A 683 10.88 23.24 -0.49
C ARG A 683 11.01 24.71 -0.10
N GLN A 684 11.73 25.01 0.98
CA GLN A 684 11.98 26.39 1.40
C GLN A 684 12.79 27.19 0.36
N ILE A 685 13.64 26.54 -0.44
CA ILE A 685 14.41 27.21 -1.51
C ILE A 685 13.71 27.18 -2.88
N GLY A 686 12.45 26.75 -2.94
CA GLY A 686 11.64 26.74 -4.16
C GLY A 686 11.84 25.51 -5.06
N GLY A 687 12.43 24.43 -4.55
CA GLY A 687 12.53 23.13 -5.23
C GLY A 687 11.87 21.99 -4.45
N ASP A 688 12.17 20.75 -4.81
CA ASP A 688 11.89 19.55 -4.02
C ASP A 688 13.13 18.63 -4.09
N LEU A 689 13.12 17.48 -3.42
CA LEU A 689 14.15 16.46 -3.63
C LEU A 689 14.14 15.97 -5.09
N VAL A 690 15.30 15.52 -5.57
CA VAL A 690 15.46 15.15 -6.98
C VAL A 690 14.67 13.88 -7.32
N THR A 691 14.02 13.92 -8.48
CA THR A 691 13.27 12.83 -9.10
C THR A 691 14.02 12.31 -10.33
N ILE A 692 14.05 10.99 -10.52
CA ILE A 692 14.75 10.34 -11.64
C ILE A 692 13.75 9.46 -12.38
N ASN A 693 13.46 9.80 -13.64
CA ASN A 693 12.50 9.09 -14.49
C ASN A 693 13.12 8.59 -15.80
N ALA A 694 14.44 8.73 -15.97
CA ALA A 694 15.19 8.17 -17.10
C ALA A 694 16.64 7.84 -16.68
N GLU A 695 17.24 6.82 -17.28
CA GLU A 695 18.60 6.38 -16.94
C GLU A 695 19.65 7.47 -17.24
N GLU A 696 19.44 8.26 -18.29
CA GLU A 696 20.32 9.38 -18.68
C GLU A 696 20.32 10.52 -17.65
N GLU A 697 19.22 10.69 -16.90
CA GLU A 697 19.14 11.67 -15.81
C GLU A 697 20.06 11.29 -14.64
N MET A 698 20.17 9.99 -14.34
CA MET A 698 21.07 9.48 -13.31
C MET A 698 22.53 9.75 -13.67
N LEU A 699 22.93 9.51 -14.92
CA LEU A 699 24.27 9.80 -15.41
C LEU A 699 24.60 11.29 -15.33
N SER A 700 23.63 12.15 -15.68
CA SER A 700 23.76 13.61 -15.59
C SER A 700 23.95 14.08 -14.14
N LEU A 701 23.22 13.49 -13.19
CA LEU A 701 23.36 13.77 -11.76
C LEU A 701 24.77 13.39 -11.26
N ILE A 702 25.25 12.20 -11.63
CA ILE A 702 26.61 11.73 -11.28
C ILE A 702 27.67 12.67 -11.84
N GLN A 703 27.51 13.13 -13.08
CA GLN A 703 28.44 14.06 -13.71
C GLN A 703 28.45 15.44 -13.03
N ALA A 704 27.29 15.95 -12.60
CA ALA A 704 27.18 17.21 -11.86
C ALA A 704 27.85 17.15 -10.47
N MET A 705 27.97 15.97 -9.85
CA MET A 705 28.59 15.80 -8.54
C MET A 705 30.13 15.71 -8.56
N ARG A 706 30.76 15.30 -9.68
CA ARG A 706 32.22 15.10 -9.80
C ARG A 706 33.11 16.32 -9.45
N PRO A 707 32.78 17.57 -9.81
CA PRO A 707 33.74 18.68 -9.68
C PRO A 707 34.08 19.07 -8.23
N ASN A 708 33.23 18.74 -7.25
CA ASN A 708 33.28 19.35 -5.90
C ASN A 708 33.92 18.47 -4.79
N HIS A 709 34.64 17.40 -5.14
CA HIS A 709 35.28 16.49 -4.15
C HIS A 709 34.31 15.83 -3.15
N CYS A 710 33.03 15.74 -3.48
CA CYS A 710 32.06 14.96 -2.70
C CYS A 710 32.12 13.50 -3.17
N THR A 711 33.20 12.80 -2.83
CA THR A 711 33.42 11.41 -3.25
C THR A 711 32.69 10.43 -2.33
N PHE A 712 31.71 9.72 -2.90
CA PHE A 712 31.05 8.50 -2.37
C PHE A 712 30.22 8.63 -1.07
N GLU A 713 29.50 9.74 -0.87
CA GLU A 713 28.45 9.80 0.16
C GLU A 713 27.07 9.52 -0.44
N ALA A 714 26.25 8.73 0.25
CA ALA A 714 24.85 8.51 -0.10
C ALA A 714 24.09 9.85 -0.10
N VAL A 715 23.24 10.07 -1.10
CA VAL A 715 22.43 11.28 -1.26
C VAL A 715 20.94 10.96 -1.11
N TRP A 716 20.17 11.90 -0.58
CA TRP A 716 18.72 11.76 -0.52
C TRP A 716 18.09 12.03 -1.89
N LEU A 717 17.27 11.07 -2.35
CA LEU A 717 16.38 11.22 -3.50
C LEU A 717 14.95 11.48 -3.02
N GLY A 718 14.10 12.00 -3.90
CA GLY A 718 12.69 12.26 -3.59
C GLY A 718 11.82 11.01 -3.46
N ILE A 719 12.33 9.82 -3.81
CA ILE A 719 11.58 8.58 -3.73
C ILE A 719 11.38 8.18 -2.27
N PHE A 720 10.15 7.80 -1.91
CA PHE A 720 9.81 7.32 -0.59
C PHE A 720 8.77 6.20 -0.65
N SER A 721 8.74 5.37 0.38
CA SER A 721 7.67 4.40 0.65
C SER A 721 7.44 4.41 2.15
N LEU A 722 6.57 5.33 2.59
CA LEU A 722 6.25 5.54 4.01
C LEU A 722 4.92 4.91 4.36
N ASN A 723 3.90 5.12 3.51
CA ASN A 723 2.60 4.49 3.67
C ASN A 723 2.71 3.00 3.30
N PRO A 724 2.56 2.08 4.26
CA PRO A 724 2.70 0.65 3.99
C PRO A 724 1.55 0.05 3.17
N ASP A 725 0.46 0.79 2.96
CA ASP A 725 -0.67 0.38 2.11
C ASP A 725 -0.57 0.96 0.68
N GLU A 726 0.48 1.73 0.38
CA GLU A 726 0.77 2.30 -0.95
C GLU A 726 2.20 1.96 -1.41
N GLY A 727 2.43 2.03 -2.73
CA GLY A 727 3.73 1.77 -3.33
C GLY A 727 4.73 2.92 -3.20
N PHE A 728 5.81 2.84 -3.98
CA PHE A 728 6.78 3.94 -4.07
C PHE A 728 6.15 5.16 -4.74
N ALA A 729 6.49 6.35 -4.24
CA ALA A 729 6.08 7.62 -4.82
C ALA A 729 7.24 8.63 -4.79
N TRP A 730 7.21 9.58 -5.73
CA TRP A 730 8.12 10.73 -5.72
C TRP A 730 7.53 11.88 -4.89
N SER A 731 8.39 12.57 -4.14
CA SER A 731 8.00 13.66 -3.24
C SER A 731 7.41 14.89 -3.95
N ASP A 732 7.66 15.02 -5.26
CA ASP A 732 7.15 16.08 -6.14
C ASP A 732 5.84 15.71 -6.86
N GLY A 733 5.33 14.48 -6.68
CA GLY A 733 4.13 13.97 -7.36
C GLY A 733 4.39 13.38 -8.75
N SER A 734 5.63 13.33 -9.23
CA SER A 734 5.98 12.69 -10.49
C SER A 734 5.67 11.17 -10.47
N PRO A 735 5.36 10.56 -11.63
CA PRO A 735 5.10 9.13 -11.72
C PRO A 735 6.36 8.30 -11.48
N VAL A 736 6.20 7.13 -10.85
CA VAL A 736 7.26 6.11 -10.69
C VAL A 736 7.12 5.09 -11.82
N SER A 737 7.76 5.37 -12.97
CA SER A 737 7.68 4.55 -14.19
C SER A 737 8.89 3.67 -14.45
N ILE A 738 9.98 3.83 -13.68
CA ILE A 738 11.22 3.05 -13.80
C ILE A 738 11.59 2.44 -12.45
N LEU A 739 11.89 1.15 -12.45
CA LEU A 739 12.50 0.42 -11.32
C LEU A 739 14.00 0.28 -11.59
N GLY A 740 14.77 1.31 -11.23
CA GLY A 740 16.19 1.38 -11.58
C GLY A 740 17.03 2.05 -10.50
N PHE A 741 17.03 1.49 -9.30
CA PHE A 741 18.02 1.83 -8.27
C PHE A 741 18.79 0.57 -7.88
N HIS A 742 19.63 0.10 -8.81
CA HIS A 742 20.68 -0.87 -8.49
C HIS A 742 22.01 -0.16 -8.22
#